data_AF-A0A093FY66-F1
#
_entry.id   AF-A0A093FY66-F1
#
_cell.length_a   1.000
_cell.length_b   1.000
_cell.length_c   1.000
_cell.angle_alpha   90.00
_cell.angle_beta   90.00
_cell.angle_gamma   90.00
#
_symmetry.space_group_name_H-M   'P 1'
#
loop_
_entity.id
_entity.type
_entity.pdbx_description
1 polymer ?
#
loop_
_entity_poly.entity_id
_entity_poly.type
_entity_poly.pdbx_seq_one_letter_code
_entity_poly.pdbx_strand_id
1 'polypeptide(L)'
;VFFCLIDTSIFLIYNEDHKRCVLAQSSNSVTVAPCVQENESQKFRWVSDHQLMSIAFKLCLGVPSKKDWVPITLYPCDKASELQRWECRNETLFAIQGEDLFFNYGNRQERNIMLYKGSGLWSRWKVYGTTDDLCSRGYEDTYTVKGNANGAPCVFPFKFGDKWYADCTDAGRSDGWFWCGTTSNFDVDKIYGFCPLKFNSIDLLWNTDPLTNVQYQINSEAALKWHQARKSCQQQKAELLSITELHEQTYLTGLTGKLSSALWFGLNSLNFNSGWQWVGGAPFRYLNWVPGHPSPEPGKVCAALNPGKGAKWENRECSQKLGYICKRGNATLETFIIPTETNVPIRCPDQWMSYAGHCYVIRRDPKIWKDALTSCRKEDGDLASIHNVEEYSFVISQLGYQPADELWIGLNDLKVQMYFEWSDGTPVTYTKWLRGEPTHANNRQEDCVVMKGKDGFWADHSCEKKIGYICKRKPMSEAPTEEETIDMGCQRGWKRHGFYCYFIGNTFVSFSQANQTCGRHQAFLATIEDRYEQAYLTSLVGLKTERYFWIGLSDVEEKGTFKWTNGESVLFTHWNSEMPGRKPGCVAMRTGIAGGLWDVIKCEEKAKFLCKVWAEGVTLPPVPTTTPVPRCPEGWDSNNRINFCFKPFSRGEQKKTWLESQEFCRAIGGDLASINGKEEQYVIWRSIANNGYYHQHFWMGLYYLNPDDGFVWSDGSPVSDLIFH
;
A
#
# COMPACT_ATOMS: atom_id res chain seq x y z
N VAL A 1 -8.92 -27.59 14.30
CA VAL A 1 -9.27 -27.76 12.87
C VAL A 1 -8.16 -27.09 12.06
N PHE A 2 -7.24 -27.89 11.51
CA PHE A 2 -6.12 -27.38 10.71
C PHE A 2 -6.68 -26.84 9.38
N PHE A 3 -6.74 -25.52 9.22
CA PHE A 3 -6.88 -24.92 7.90
C PHE A 3 -5.58 -25.15 7.14
N CYS A 4 -5.55 -26.21 6.34
CA CYS A 4 -4.53 -26.40 5.31
C CYS A 4 -4.69 -25.23 4.33
N LEU A 5 -3.76 -24.28 4.38
CA LEU A 5 -3.73 -23.15 3.45
C LEU A 5 -3.35 -23.70 2.08
N ILE A 6 -4.30 -23.66 1.13
CA ILE A 6 -4.11 -24.06 -0.26
C ILE A 6 -3.05 -23.14 -0.86
N ASP A 7 -1.93 -23.70 -1.35
CA ASP A 7 -0.99 -22.96 -2.18
C ASP A 7 -1.70 -22.55 -3.47
N THR A 8 -1.92 -21.24 -3.63
CA THR A 8 -2.64 -20.68 -4.76
C THR A 8 -1.77 -20.46 -5.99
N SER A 9 -0.46 -20.71 -5.91
CA SER A 9 0.47 -20.50 -7.02
C SER A 9 0.34 -21.54 -8.14
N ILE A 10 -0.19 -22.73 -7.81
CA ILE A 10 -0.45 -23.81 -8.75
C ILE A 10 -1.94 -23.86 -9.09
N PHE A 11 -2.27 -23.90 -10.38
CA PHE A 11 -3.65 -23.86 -10.85
C PHE A 11 -3.89 -24.69 -12.12
N LEU A 12 -5.17 -24.94 -12.41
CA LEU A 12 -5.62 -25.56 -13.65
C LEU A 12 -6.16 -24.47 -14.59
N ILE A 13 -5.82 -24.57 -15.87
CA ILE A 13 -6.27 -23.65 -16.92
C ILE A 13 -7.59 -24.19 -17.51
N TYR A 14 -8.68 -23.44 -17.39
CA TYR A 14 -10.04 -23.89 -17.72
C TYR A 14 -10.68 -23.06 -18.83
N ASN A 15 -11.34 -23.73 -19.77
CA ASN A 15 -12.20 -23.09 -20.76
C ASN A 15 -13.66 -23.40 -20.45
N GLU A 16 -14.46 -22.34 -20.28
CA GLU A 16 -15.86 -22.42 -19.84
C GLU A 16 -16.79 -23.01 -20.91
N ASP A 17 -16.56 -22.70 -22.18
CA ASP A 17 -17.37 -23.16 -23.30
C ASP A 17 -17.23 -24.67 -23.50
N HIS A 18 -15.99 -25.16 -23.50
CA HIS A 18 -15.70 -26.59 -23.63
C HIS A 18 -15.91 -27.38 -22.33
N LYS A 19 -16.00 -26.72 -21.17
CA LYS A 19 -16.01 -27.34 -19.83
C LYS A 19 -14.84 -28.30 -19.60
N ARG A 20 -13.65 -27.91 -20.07
CA ARG A 20 -12.43 -28.74 -20.01
C ARG A 20 -11.22 -27.94 -19.54
N CYS A 21 -10.26 -28.66 -19.00
CA CYS A 21 -8.99 -28.11 -18.54
C CYS A 21 -7.84 -28.53 -19.46
N VAL A 22 -6.85 -27.66 -19.57
CA VAL A 22 -5.61 -27.95 -20.31
C VAL A 22 -4.91 -29.16 -19.69
N LEU A 23 -4.39 -30.03 -20.55
CA LEU A 23 -3.65 -31.23 -20.19
C LEU A 23 -2.36 -31.28 -21.02
N ALA A 24 -1.21 -31.26 -20.34
CA ALA A 24 0.05 -31.62 -20.98
C ALA A 24 0.13 -33.16 -21.07
N GLN A 25 0.14 -33.72 -22.28
CA GLN A 25 0.30 -35.16 -22.49
C GLN A 25 1.75 -35.56 -22.75
N SER A 26 2.49 -34.71 -23.44
CA SER A 26 3.94 -34.85 -23.69
C SER A 26 4.54 -33.48 -23.98
N SER A 27 5.86 -33.40 -24.21
CA SER A 27 6.51 -32.14 -24.60
C SER A 27 5.92 -31.54 -25.88
N ASN A 28 5.44 -32.38 -26.80
CA ASN A 28 4.95 -31.97 -28.12
C ASN A 28 3.42 -31.96 -28.23
N SER A 29 2.71 -32.25 -27.13
CA SER A 29 1.25 -32.41 -27.14
C SER A 29 0.64 -31.80 -25.89
N VAL A 30 0.01 -30.64 -26.08
CA VAL A 30 -0.79 -29.96 -25.06
C VAL A 30 -2.22 -29.91 -25.58
N THR A 31 -3.13 -30.58 -24.87
CA THR A 31 -4.53 -30.81 -25.28
C THR A 31 -5.47 -30.36 -24.17
N VAL A 32 -6.74 -30.79 -24.19
CA VAL A 32 -7.67 -30.60 -23.07
C VAL A 32 -8.32 -31.91 -22.64
N ALA A 33 -8.71 -31.99 -21.37
CA ALA A 33 -9.39 -33.15 -20.77
C ALA A 33 -10.40 -32.68 -19.69
N PRO A 34 -11.27 -33.56 -19.17
CA PRO A 34 -12.05 -33.25 -17.97
C PRO A 34 -11.15 -32.75 -16.84
N CYS A 35 -11.62 -31.76 -16.08
CA CYS A 35 -10.82 -31.14 -15.03
C CYS A 35 -10.70 -32.06 -13.81
N VAL A 36 -9.47 -32.36 -13.39
CA VAL A 36 -9.14 -33.21 -12.24
C VAL A 36 -8.03 -32.52 -11.44
N GLN A 37 -8.36 -31.95 -10.28
CA GLN A 37 -7.42 -31.16 -9.47
C GLN A 37 -6.17 -31.93 -9.05
N GLU A 38 -6.28 -33.24 -8.79
CA GLU A 38 -5.14 -34.08 -8.38
C GLU A 38 -4.20 -34.45 -9.54
N ASN A 39 -4.59 -34.20 -10.79
CA ASN A 39 -3.79 -34.57 -11.95
C ASN A 39 -2.66 -33.55 -12.19
N GLU A 40 -1.44 -33.92 -11.84
CA GLU A 40 -0.21 -33.14 -12.07
C GLU A 40 -0.04 -32.66 -13.52
N SER A 41 -0.54 -33.42 -14.51
CA SER A 41 -0.43 -33.05 -15.93
C SER A 41 -1.37 -31.91 -16.34
N GLN A 42 -2.33 -31.55 -15.48
CA GLN A 42 -3.20 -30.38 -15.66
C GLN A 42 -2.77 -29.18 -14.81
N LYS A 43 -1.74 -29.34 -13.97
CA LYS A 43 -1.25 -28.29 -13.08
C LYS A 43 -0.21 -27.42 -13.79
N PHE A 44 -0.41 -26.11 -13.70
CA PHE A 44 0.48 -25.08 -14.23
C PHE A 44 0.78 -24.05 -13.14
N ARG A 45 1.92 -23.36 -13.28
CA ARG A 45 2.28 -22.20 -12.45
C ARG A 45 3.03 -21.16 -13.27
N TRP A 46 2.94 -19.91 -12.86
CA TRP A 46 3.85 -18.89 -13.37
C TRP A 46 5.24 -19.08 -12.76
N VAL A 47 6.28 -18.93 -13.57
CA VAL A 47 7.70 -19.00 -13.15
C VAL A 47 8.49 -17.72 -13.47
N SER A 48 7.81 -16.76 -14.11
CA SER A 48 8.19 -15.37 -14.26
C SER A 48 6.91 -14.58 -14.55
N ASP A 49 7.00 -13.25 -14.66
CA ASP A 49 5.87 -12.38 -14.99
C ASP A 49 5.15 -12.76 -16.30
N HIS A 50 5.79 -13.54 -17.16
CA HIS A 50 5.30 -13.87 -18.51
C HIS A 50 5.40 -15.35 -18.89
N GLN A 51 6.04 -16.21 -18.11
CA GLN A 51 6.21 -17.63 -18.47
C GLN A 51 5.35 -18.55 -17.62
N LEU A 52 4.63 -19.44 -18.29
CA LEU A 52 3.76 -20.43 -17.67
C LEU A 52 4.36 -21.83 -17.85
N MET A 53 4.60 -22.53 -16.74
CA MET A 53 5.26 -23.84 -16.71
C MET A 53 4.26 -24.94 -16.36
N SER A 54 4.40 -26.10 -17.03
CA SER A 54 3.74 -27.35 -16.63
C SER A 54 4.44 -27.98 -15.43
N ILE A 55 3.69 -28.27 -14.36
CA ILE A 55 4.25 -28.90 -13.16
C ILE A 55 4.72 -30.33 -13.42
N ALA A 56 3.97 -31.11 -14.22
CA ALA A 56 4.36 -32.48 -14.55
C ALA A 56 5.70 -32.54 -15.32
N PHE A 57 5.83 -31.73 -16.37
CA PHE A 57 6.95 -31.81 -17.31
C PHE A 57 8.13 -30.89 -17.00
N LYS A 58 7.96 -29.85 -16.17
CA LYS A 58 9.00 -28.85 -15.85
C LYS A 58 9.48 -28.14 -17.13
N LEU A 59 8.54 -27.85 -18.01
CA LEU A 59 8.74 -27.16 -19.29
C LEU A 59 7.73 -26.03 -19.41
N CYS A 60 8.11 -24.96 -20.10
CA CYS A 60 7.30 -23.77 -20.30
C CYS A 60 6.47 -23.87 -21.57
N LEU A 61 5.24 -23.35 -21.52
CA LEU A 61 4.39 -23.20 -22.68
C LEU A 61 5.01 -22.18 -23.64
N GLY A 62 5.09 -22.55 -24.91
CA GLY A 62 5.63 -21.68 -25.93
C GLY A 62 5.17 -22.08 -27.32
N VAL A 63 5.62 -21.30 -28.29
CA VAL A 63 5.28 -21.46 -29.71
C VAL A 63 6.54 -21.52 -30.58
N PRO A 64 6.51 -22.20 -31.73
CA PRO A 64 7.65 -22.23 -32.64
C PRO A 64 7.88 -20.88 -33.34
N SER A 65 6.82 -20.08 -33.53
CA SER A 65 6.89 -18.72 -34.09
C SER A 65 5.60 -17.96 -33.77
N LYS A 66 5.62 -16.63 -33.74
CA LYS A 66 4.41 -15.80 -33.57
C LYS A 66 3.64 -15.70 -34.89
N LYS A 67 3.08 -16.82 -35.37
CA LYS A 67 2.27 -16.91 -36.59
C LYS A 67 0.92 -17.54 -36.28
N ASP A 68 -0.10 -17.16 -37.04
CA ASP A 68 -1.43 -17.77 -36.93
C ASP A 68 -1.35 -19.27 -37.20
N TRP A 69 -2.10 -20.05 -36.42
CA TRP A 69 -2.28 -21.49 -36.57
C TRP A 69 -1.03 -22.35 -36.38
N VAL A 70 -0.25 -22.07 -35.33
CA VAL A 70 0.86 -22.94 -34.90
C VAL A 70 0.52 -23.67 -33.59
N PRO A 71 1.02 -24.90 -33.37
CA PRO A 71 0.75 -25.62 -32.13
C PRO A 71 1.47 -24.96 -30.96
N ILE A 72 0.78 -24.90 -29.82
CA ILE A 72 1.34 -24.50 -28.54
C ILE A 72 1.81 -25.77 -27.82
N THR A 73 3.10 -25.83 -27.52
CA THR A 73 3.75 -27.02 -26.94
C THR A 73 4.66 -26.61 -25.79
N LEU A 74 5.39 -27.57 -25.22
CA LEU A 74 6.27 -27.36 -24.09
C LEU A 74 7.74 -27.30 -24.52
N TYR A 75 8.43 -26.26 -24.09
CA TYR A 75 9.84 -26.00 -24.38
C TYR A 75 10.64 -25.87 -23.08
N PRO A 76 11.96 -26.09 -23.10
CA PRO A 76 12.83 -25.70 -21.99
C PRO A 76 12.59 -24.23 -21.64
N CYS A 77 12.36 -23.94 -20.36
CA CYS A 77 12.08 -22.59 -19.90
C CYS A 77 13.27 -21.66 -20.14
N ASP A 78 13.08 -20.63 -20.96
CA ASP A 78 14.11 -19.64 -21.29
C ASP A 78 13.56 -18.22 -21.10
N LYS A 79 14.05 -17.51 -20.08
CA LYS A 79 13.60 -16.15 -19.73
C LYS A 79 13.83 -15.13 -20.87
N ALA A 80 14.81 -15.39 -21.74
CA ALA A 80 15.09 -14.52 -22.89
C ALA A 80 14.13 -14.75 -24.06
N SER A 81 13.44 -15.89 -24.11
CA SER A 81 12.58 -16.27 -25.23
C SER A 81 11.28 -15.49 -25.26
N GLU A 82 11.10 -14.64 -26.26
CA GLU A 82 9.82 -13.97 -26.52
C GLU A 82 8.70 -14.91 -26.96
N LEU A 83 9.06 -16.14 -27.39
CA LEU A 83 8.11 -17.17 -27.83
C LEU A 83 7.46 -17.92 -26.65
N GLN A 84 7.87 -17.61 -25.42
CA GLN A 84 7.33 -18.18 -24.18
C GLN A 84 6.66 -17.12 -23.30
N ARG A 85 6.49 -15.89 -23.80
CA ARG A 85 5.92 -14.78 -23.04
C ARG A 85 4.44 -14.64 -23.32
N TRP A 86 3.64 -14.74 -22.27
CA TRP A 86 2.19 -14.67 -22.32
C TRP A 86 1.66 -13.51 -21.49
N GLU A 87 0.49 -13.02 -21.88
CA GLU A 87 -0.23 -11.96 -21.16
C GLU A 87 -1.74 -12.16 -21.24
N CYS A 88 -2.46 -11.55 -20.30
CA CYS A 88 -3.92 -11.53 -20.30
C CYS A 88 -4.41 -10.20 -20.88
N ARG A 89 -5.28 -10.28 -21.89
CA ARG A 89 -5.98 -9.14 -22.50
C ARG A 89 -7.47 -9.29 -22.26
N ASN A 90 -8.20 -8.18 -22.05
CA ASN A 90 -9.66 -8.19 -21.87
C ASN A 90 -10.14 -9.27 -20.88
N GLU A 91 -9.46 -9.34 -19.73
CA GLU A 91 -9.61 -10.31 -18.65
C GLU A 91 -9.16 -11.72 -19.06
N THR A 92 -10.01 -12.45 -19.79
CA THR A 92 -9.83 -13.88 -20.00
C THR A 92 -9.15 -14.26 -21.32
N LEU A 93 -8.88 -13.31 -22.23
CA LEU A 93 -8.12 -13.65 -23.44
C LEU A 93 -6.66 -13.85 -23.06
N PHE A 94 -6.13 -15.02 -23.38
CA PHE A 94 -4.75 -15.36 -23.11
C PHE A 94 -3.95 -15.30 -24.40
N ALA A 95 -3.01 -14.36 -24.49
CA ALA A 95 -2.30 -14.01 -25.71
C ALA A 95 -0.79 -14.19 -25.56
N ILE A 96 -0.11 -14.43 -26.68
CA ILE A 96 1.34 -14.29 -26.74
C ILE A 96 1.69 -12.78 -26.70
N GLN A 97 2.67 -12.42 -25.89
CA GLN A 97 3.02 -11.01 -25.64
C GLN A 97 3.41 -10.29 -26.94
N GLY A 98 2.81 -9.12 -27.14
CA GLY A 98 3.09 -8.22 -28.27
C GLY A 98 2.31 -8.49 -29.56
N GLU A 99 1.49 -9.55 -29.65
CA GLU A 99 0.76 -9.91 -30.88
C GLU A 99 -0.71 -10.24 -30.59
N ASP A 100 -1.63 -10.00 -31.54
CA ASP A 100 -3.04 -10.42 -31.46
C ASP A 100 -3.23 -11.90 -31.84
N LEU A 101 -2.51 -12.76 -31.12
CA LEU A 101 -2.52 -14.20 -31.30
C LEU A 101 -2.76 -14.89 -29.95
N PHE A 102 -3.83 -15.69 -29.90
CA PHE A 102 -4.42 -16.18 -28.66
C PHE A 102 -4.26 -17.69 -28.50
N PHE A 103 -4.16 -18.11 -27.24
CA PHE A 103 -4.17 -19.51 -26.83
C PHE A 103 -5.57 -20.09 -27.06
N ASN A 104 -5.73 -21.03 -27.98
CA ASN A 104 -7.04 -21.47 -28.48
C ASN A 104 -7.16 -22.99 -28.58
N TYR A 105 -8.37 -23.52 -28.40
CA TYR A 105 -8.66 -24.95 -28.60
C TYR A 105 -10.01 -25.16 -29.28
N GLY A 106 -10.13 -26.22 -30.10
CA GLY A 106 -11.40 -26.71 -30.65
C GLY A 106 -11.60 -26.47 -32.16
N ASN A 107 -10.79 -25.62 -32.78
CA ASN A 107 -10.88 -25.33 -34.22
C ASN A 107 -10.26 -26.46 -35.08
N ARG A 108 -10.83 -26.66 -36.28
CA ARG A 108 -10.36 -27.59 -37.34
C ARG A 108 -10.10 -29.05 -36.89
N GLN A 109 -10.75 -29.50 -35.82
CA GLN A 109 -10.55 -30.83 -35.24
C GLN A 109 -9.11 -31.10 -34.78
N GLU A 110 -8.31 -30.05 -34.57
CA GLU A 110 -6.97 -30.21 -34.01
C GLU A 110 -7.06 -30.66 -32.55
N ARG A 111 -6.23 -31.65 -32.21
CA ARG A 111 -6.16 -32.17 -30.83
C ARG A 111 -5.34 -31.27 -29.92
N ASN A 112 -4.35 -30.60 -30.48
CA ASN A 112 -3.49 -29.68 -29.74
C ASN A 112 -4.15 -28.32 -29.59
N ILE A 113 -3.74 -27.63 -28.54
CA ILE A 113 -3.99 -26.21 -28.39
C ILE A 113 -3.14 -25.46 -29.42
N MET A 114 -3.77 -24.49 -30.09
CA MET A 114 -3.20 -23.75 -31.19
C MET A 114 -3.10 -22.27 -30.84
N LEU A 115 -2.07 -21.61 -31.36
CA LEU A 115 -2.00 -20.16 -31.41
C LEU A 115 -2.90 -19.69 -32.55
N TYR A 116 -3.84 -18.80 -32.28
CA TYR A 116 -4.89 -18.44 -33.23
C TYR A 116 -5.28 -16.96 -33.15
N LYS A 117 -5.55 -16.33 -34.30
CA LYS A 117 -5.99 -14.93 -34.38
C LYS A 117 -7.40 -14.64 -33.85
N GLY A 118 -8.25 -15.67 -33.66
CA GLY A 118 -9.62 -15.46 -33.22
C GLY A 118 -9.73 -15.20 -31.73
N SER A 119 -10.44 -14.14 -31.33
CA SER A 119 -10.66 -13.71 -29.95
C SER A 119 -12.00 -14.17 -29.34
N GLY A 120 -12.59 -15.24 -29.90
CA GLY A 120 -13.86 -15.81 -29.44
C GLY A 120 -13.76 -16.55 -28.10
N LEU A 121 -14.86 -17.17 -27.67
CA LEU A 121 -14.97 -17.90 -26.39
C LEU A 121 -13.93 -19.03 -26.24
N TRP A 122 -13.47 -19.59 -27.35
CA TRP A 122 -12.49 -20.68 -27.37
C TRP A 122 -11.06 -20.24 -27.08
N SER A 123 -10.81 -18.93 -27.12
CA SER A 123 -9.53 -18.31 -26.77
C SER A 123 -9.52 -17.69 -25.38
N ARG A 124 -10.61 -17.89 -24.62
CA ARG A 124 -10.80 -17.32 -23.27
C ARG A 124 -10.58 -18.39 -22.21
N TRP A 125 -9.74 -18.09 -21.23
CA TRP A 125 -9.31 -19.03 -20.21
C TRP A 125 -9.37 -18.42 -18.82
N LYS A 126 -9.73 -19.24 -17.85
CA LYS A 126 -9.89 -18.88 -16.44
C LYS A 126 -9.14 -19.86 -15.56
N VAL A 127 -8.88 -19.46 -14.32
CA VAL A 127 -8.42 -20.39 -13.29
C VAL A 127 -9.60 -21.28 -12.86
N TYR A 128 -9.43 -22.59 -12.97
CA TYR A 128 -10.47 -23.55 -12.62
C TYR A 128 -11.01 -23.33 -11.20
N GLY A 129 -12.34 -23.39 -11.05
CA GLY A 129 -13.01 -23.14 -9.77
C GLY A 129 -13.13 -21.66 -9.38
N THR A 130 -12.72 -20.73 -10.24
CA THR A 130 -12.83 -19.29 -10.01
C THR A 130 -13.38 -18.56 -11.23
N THR A 131 -13.78 -17.30 -11.04
CA THR A 131 -14.12 -16.39 -12.15
C THR A 131 -12.91 -15.63 -12.69
N ASP A 132 -11.74 -15.82 -12.09
CA ASP A 132 -10.56 -15.02 -12.36
C ASP A 132 -9.81 -15.49 -13.61
N ASP A 133 -9.15 -14.55 -14.29
CA ASP A 133 -8.22 -14.86 -15.37
C ASP A 133 -6.91 -15.51 -14.86
N LEU A 134 -6.06 -15.96 -15.77
CA LEU A 134 -4.80 -16.63 -15.43
C LEU A 134 -3.77 -15.70 -14.77
N CYS A 135 -3.82 -14.40 -15.07
CA CYS A 135 -2.88 -13.41 -14.56
C CYS A 135 -3.19 -12.98 -13.13
N SER A 136 -4.40 -13.26 -12.64
CA SER A 136 -4.80 -13.04 -11.24
C SER A 136 -3.95 -13.78 -10.21
N ARG A 137 -3.33 -14.91 -10.59
CA ARG A 137 -2.43 -15.68 -9.72
C ARG A 137 -1.02 -15.12 -9.70
N GLY A 138 -0.61 -14.44 -10.78
CA GLY A 138 0.69 -13.80 -10.91
C GLY A 138 1.90 -14.71 -10.70
N TYR A 139 3.08 -14.12 -10.83
CA TYR A 139 4.33 -14.69 -10.35
C TYR A 139 4.79 -13.87 -9.14
N GLU A 140 5.25 -14.55 -8.10
CA GLU A 140 5.93 -13.92 -6.97
C GLU A 140 7.24 -14.65 -6.70
N ASP A 141 8.34 -13.89 -6.65
CA ASP A 141 9.66 -14.40 -6.31
C ASP A 141 9.66 -15.01 -4.90
N THR A 142 10.06 -16.27 -4.76
CA THR A 142 10.26 -16.89 -3.44
C THR A 142 11.68 -16.63 -2.96
N TYR A 143 11.87 -15.73 -2.00
CA TYR A 143 13.20 -15.37 -1.50
C TYR A 143 13.76 -16.44 -0.55
N THR A 144 14.98 -16.88 -0.81
CA THR A 144 15.61 -17.90 0.03
C THR A 144 16.16 -17.33 1.33
N VAL A 145 16.26 -18.17 2.36
CA VAL A 145 16.93 -17.87 3.63
C VAL A 145 18.14 -18.79 3.82
N LYS A 146 19.22 -18.27 4.44
CA LYS A 146 20.52 -18.96 4.56
C LYS A 146 21.02 -19.49 3.20
N GLY A 147 21.87 -20.52 3.21
CA GLY A 147 22.47 -21.09 2.00
C GLY A 147 23.65 -20.26 1.51
N ASN A 148 24.01 -20.43 0.24
CA ASN A 148 25.14 -19.73 -0.39
C ASN A 148 24.69 -18.79 -1.54
N ALA A 149 23.38 -18.56 -1.67
CA ALA A 149 22.78 -17.71 -2.69
C ALA A 149 22.57 -16.26 -2.25
N ASN A 150 22.99 -15.90 -1.03
CA ASN A 150 22.79 -14.58 -0.42
C ASN A 150 21.33 -14.11 -0.48
N GLY A 151 20.38 -15.03 -0.28
CA GLY A 151 18.95 -14.74 -0.28
C GLY A 151 18.33 -14.53 -1.67
N ALA A 152 19.03 -14.86 -2.76
CA ALA A 152 18.47 -14.81 -4.11
C ALA A 152 17.17 -15.63 -4.22
N PRO A 153 16.22 -15.20 -5.08
CA PRO A 153 14.96 -15.91 -5.23
C PRO A 153 15.17 -17.27 -5.92
N CYS A 154 14.27 -18.20 -5.63
CA CYS A 154 14.24 -19.50 -6.30
C CYS A 154 14.06 -19.36 -7.81
N VAL A 155 14.74 -20.20 -8.58
CA VAL A 155 14.54 -20.32 -10.03
C VAL A 155 13.81 -21.62 -10.32
N PHE A 156 12.60 -21.52 -10.84
CA PHE A 156 11.82 -22.69 -11.25
C PHE A 156 11.70 -22.77 -12.78
N PRO A 157 11.82 -23.97 -13.38
CA PRO A 157 12.32 -25.19 -12.74
C PRO A 157 13.85 -25.14 -12.57
N PHE A 158 14.39 -25.91 -11.62
CA PHE A 158 15.84 -26.11 -11.48
C PHE A 158 16.23 -27.59 -11.51
N LYS A 159 17.46 -27.86 -11.95
CA LYS A 159 18.02 -29.22 -12.08
C LYS A 159 18.89 -29.59 -10.87
N PHE A 160 18.63 -30.74 -10.26
CA PHE A 160 19.44 -31.37 -9.21
C PHE A 160 19.44 -32.90 -9.34
N GLY A 161 20.61 -33.52 -9.27
CA GLY A 161 20.76 -34.98 -9.39
C GLY A 161 20.19 -35.53 -10.70
N ASP A 162 20.40 -34.79 -11.80
CA ASP A 162 19.82 -35.08 -13.12
C ASP A 162 18.27 -35.08 -13.19
N LYS A 163 17.60 -34.53 -12.17
CA LYS A 163 16.15 -34.37 -12.10
C LYS A 163 15.75 -32.91 -12.05
N TRP A 164 14.62 -32.58 -12.69
CA TRP A 164 14.05 -31.23 -12.67
C TRP A 164 12.97 -31.09 -11.61
N TYR A 165 13.05 -30.00 -10.86
CA TYR A 165 12.14 -29.66 -9.77
C TYR A 165 11.32 -28.42 -10.13
N ALA A 166 9.99 -28.52 -9.92
CA ALA A 166 9.04 -27.44 -10.18
C ALA A 166 8.76 -26.56 -8.96
N ASP A 167 9.28 -26.97 -7.79
CA ASP A 167 9.07 -26.34 -6.49
C ASP A 167 10.25 -26.67 -5.56
N CYS A 168 10.23 -26.09 -4.38
CA CYS A 168 11.15 -26.42 -3.29
C CYS A 168 11.09 -27.92 -2.97
N THR A 169 12.24 -28.50 -2.61
CA THR A 169 12.37 -29.93 -2.34
C THR A 169 13.26 -30.17 -1.12
N ASP A 170 13.02 -31.28 -0.41
CA ASP A 170 13.90 -31.81 0.63
C ASP A 170 14.89 -32.86 0.07
N ALA A 171 14.87 -33.12 -1.23
CA ALA A 171 15.72 -34.10 -1.88
C ALA A 171 17.20 -33.84 -1.59
N GLY A 172 17.95 -34.91 -1.32
CA GLY A 172 19.36 -34.83 -0.95
C GLY A 172 19.62 -34.42 0.51
N ARG A 173 18.57 -34.29 1.34
CA ARG A 173 18.68 -33.97 2.76
C ARG A 173 17.87 -34.94 3.62
N SER A 174 18.25 -35.08 4.88
CA SER A 174 17.56 -35.91 5.88
C SER A 174 17.01 -35.10 7.06
N ASP A 175 17.23 -33.79 7.08
CA ASP A 175 16.78 -32.88 8.13
C ASP A 175 15.38 -32.31 7.88
N GLY A 176 14.77 -32.63 6.73
CA GLY A 176 13.44 -32.16 6.34
C GLY A 176 13.40 -30.68 5.90
N TRP A 177 14.55 -30.06 5.63
CA TRP A 177 14.59 -28.68 5.16
C TRP A 177 14.36 -28.61 3.65
N PHE A 178 13.34 -27.85 3.26
CA PHE A 178 13.05 -27.57 1.87
C PHE A 178 13.99 -26.49 1.32
N TRP A 179 14.54 -26.73 0.14
CA TRP A 179 15.48 -25.85 -0.53
C TRP A 179 15.15 -25.74 -2.03
N CYS A 180 15.70 -24.72 -2.67
CA CYS A 180 15.60 -24.54 -4.11
C CYS A 180 16.95 -24.11 -4.70
N GLY A 181 17.15 -24.43 -5.97
CA GLY A 181 18.20 -23.80 -6.76
C GLY A 181 17.85 -22.34 -7.03
N THR A 182 18.85 -21.46 -6.94
CA THR A 182 18.71 -20.04 -7.33
C THR A 182 19.25 -19.77 -8.74
N THR A 183 19.65 -20.84 -9.42
CA THR A 183 19.94 -20.91 -10.85
C THR A 183 19.17 -22.09 -11.45
N SER A 184 19.08 -22.14 -12.78
CA SER A 184 18.37 -23.24 -13.46
C SER A 184 19.10 -24.58 -13.35
N ASN A 185 20.40 -24.60 -13.09
CA ASN A 185 21.20 -25.82 -13.03
C ASN A 185 22.08 -25.86 -11.78
N PHE A 186 21.49 -26.30 -10.67
CA PHE A 186 22.21 -26.47 -9.41
C PHE A 186 23.33 -27.53 -9.53
N ASP A 187 23.19 -28.55 -10.38
CA ASP A 187 24.23 -29.57 -10.56
C ASP A 187 25.58 -28.98 -11.00
N VAL A 188 25.55 -27.85 -11.72
CA VAL A 188 26.74 -27.11 -12.16
C VAL A 188 27.07 -25.99 -11.17
N ASP A 189 26.12 -25.11 -10.88
CA ASP A 189 26.41 -23.85 -10.19
C ASP A 189 26.57 -24.04 -8.67
N LYS A 190 25.91 -25.05 -8.10
CA LYS A 190 25.88 -25.33 -6.65
C LYS A 190 25.39 -24.16 -5.80
N ILE A 191 24.57 -23.27 -6.36
CA ILE A 191 24.01 -22.10 -5.66
C ILE A 191 22.56 -22.39 -5.23
N TYR A 192 22.30 -22.34 -3.94
CA TYR A 192 21.02 -22.68 -3.34
C TYR A 192 20.70 -21.85 -2.10
N GLY A 193 19.44 -21.89 -1.70
CA GLY A 193 19.01 -21.42 -0.39
C GLY A 193 17.76 -22.15 0.08
N PHE A 194 17.38 -21.93 1.32
CA PHE A 194 16.24 -22.62 1.92
C PHE A 194 14.96 -21.85 1.69
N CYS A 195 13.88 -22.58 1.42
CA CYS A 195 12.59 -21.97 1.16
C CYS A 195 11.89 -21.60 2.47
N PRO A 196 11.34 -20.39 2.62
CA PRO A 196 10.65 -19.94 3.82
C PRO A 196 9.25 -20.58 4.03
N LEU A 197 8.95 -21.73 3.42
CA LEU A 197 7.62 -22.33 3.35
C LEU A 197 7.31 -23.30 4.51
N LYS A 198 6.08 -23.20 5.03
CA LYS A 198 5.59 -23.75 6.33
C LYS A 198 5.94 -25.20 6.62
N PHE A 199 6.92 -25.43 7.50
CA PHE A 199 7.08 -26.68 8.26
C PHE A 199 7.69 -26.44 9.65
N ASN A 200 7.50 -27.40 10.57
CA ASN A 200 7.88 -27.32 11.99
C ASN A 200 9.36 -26.97 12.25
N SER A 201 10.25 -27.16 11.27
CA SER A 201 11.69 -26.87 11.39
C SER A 201 12.04 -25.38 11.17
N ILE A 202 11.12 -24.56 10.65
CA ILE A 202 11.38 -23.13 10.38
C ILE A 202 11.43 -22.31 11.67
N ASP A 203 10.74 -22.71 12.73
CA ASP A 203 10.81 -22.00 14.01
C ASP A 203 12.23 -21.99 14.60
N LEU A 204 13.12 -22.91 14.16
CA LEU A 204 14.55 -22.91 14.52
C LEU A 204 15.34 -21.74 13.88
N LEU A 205 14.79 -21.08 12.86
CA LEU A 205 15.38 -19.87 12.25
C LEU A 205 15.04 -18.60 13.03
N TRP A 206 14.12 -18.69 13.99
CA TRP A 206 13.62 -17.55 14.75
C TRP A 206 14.17 -17.58 16.17
N ASN A 207 14.61 -16.42 16.64
CA ASN A 207 15.00 -16.20 18.03
C ASN A 207 13.79 -15.61 18.76
N THR A 208 13.29 -16.32 19.77
CA THR A 208 12.18 -15.84 20.59
C THR A 208 12.71 -15.06 21.78
N ASP A 209 12.25 -13.82 21.94
CA ASP A 209 12.47 -13.06 23.17
C ASP A 209 11.65 -13.68 24.30
N PRO A 210 12.29 -14.18 25.37
CA PRO A 210 11.58 -14.85 26.46
C PRO A 210 10.68 -13.91 27.27
N LEU A 211 10.88 -12.58 27.20
CA LEU A 211 10.05 -11.61 27.92
C LEU A 211 8.75 -11.31 27.17
N THR A 212 8.84 -11.10 25.86
CA THR A 212 7.71 -10.61 25.04
C THR A 212 7.08 -11.70 24.17
N ASN A 213 7.72 -12.86 24.04
CA ASN A 213 7.41 -13.92 23.07
C ASN A 213 7.46 -13.48 21.60
N VAL A 214 8.01 -12.29 21.31
CA VAL A 214 8.25 -11.82 19.94
C VAL A 214 9.40 -12.61 19.34
N GLN A 215 9.29 -12.89 18.05
CA GLN A 215 10.26 -13.69 17.31
C GLN A 215 11.00 -12.85 16.27
N TYR A 216 12.31 -13.06 16.17
CA TYR A 216 13.21 -12.35 15.26
C TYR A 216 14.03 -13.30 14.40
N GLN A 217 14.04 -13.08 13.09
CA GLN A 217 14.89 -13.82 12.15
C GLN A 217 15.96 -12.88 11.60
N ILE A 218 17.24 -13.21 11.85
CA ILE A 218 18.39 -12.42 11.41
C ILE A 218 19.00 -13.07 10.17
N ASN A 219 18.82 -12.42 9.02
CA ASN A 219 19.30 -12.89 7.72
C ASN A 219 20.57 -12.12 7.32
N SER A 220 21.67 -12.31 8.07
CA SER A 220 22.91 -11.56 7.88
C SER A 220 23.74 -11.96 6.66
N GLU A 221 23.52 -13.17 6.13
CA GLU A 221 24.20 -13.70 4.93
C GLU A 221 23.51 -13.26 3.64
N ALA A 222 22.33 -12.63 3.73
CA ALA A 222 21.59 -12.17 2.58
C ALA A 222 22.13 -10.85 2.00
N ALA A 223 21.85 -10.60 0.73
CA ALA A 223 22.21 -9.37 0.03
C ALA A 223 21.03 -8.88 -0.82
N LEU A 224 19.98 -8.40 -0.15
CA LEU A 224 18.72 -7.96 -0.75
C LEU A 224 18.52 -6.46 -0.67
N LYS A 225 17.78 -5.90 -1.65
CA LYS A 225 17.25 -4.53 -1.57
C LYS A 225 16.20 -4.44 -0.46
N TRP A 226 15.92 -3.25 0.05
CA TRP A 226 14.97 -3.07 1.14
C TRP A 226 13.57 -3.66 0.84
N HIS A 227 13.03 -3.39 -0.36
CA HIS A 227 11.73 -3.93 -0.77
C HIS A 227 11.73 -5.46 -0.93
N GLN A 228 12.86 -6.04 -1.37
CA GLN A 228 13.01 -7.49 -1.50
C GLN A 228 13.08 -8.17 -0.13
N ALA A 229 13.82 -7.56 0.81
CA ALA A 229 13.87 -8.00 2.19
C ALA A 229 12.48 -7.94 2.85
N ARG A 230 11.70 -6.87 2.59
CA ARG A 230 10.30 -6.77 3.03
C ARG A 230 9.46 -7.94 2.53
N LYS A 231 9.47 -8.19 1.22
CA LYS A 231 8.72 -9.31 0.61
C LYS A 231 9.13 -10.66 1.21
N SER A 232 10.42 -10.89 1.45
CA SER A 232 10.89 -12.10 2.14
C SER A 232 10.32 -12.27 3.55
N CYS A 233 10.17 -11.18 4.33
CA CYS A 233 9.52 -11.24 5.64
C CYS A 233 8.00 -11.50 5.50
N GLN A 234 7.33 -10.82 4.56
CA GLN A 234 5.88 -10.97 4.33
C GLN A 234 5.50 -12.40 3.94
N GLN A 235 6.31 -13.06 3.11
CA GLN A 235 6.15 -14.48 2.73
C GLN A 235 6.16 -15.42 3.94
N GLN A 236 6.76 -14.99 5.05
CA GLN A 236 6.84 -15.72 6.32
C GLN A 236 5.78 -15.31 7.36
N LYS A 237 4.77 -14.53 6.95
CA LYS A 237 3.78 -13.91 7.86
C LYS A 237 4.44 -13.05 8.95
N ALA A 238 5.52 -12.40 8.57
CA ALA A 238 6.27 -11.46 9.39
C ALA A 238 6.34 -10.13 8.65
N GLU A 239 6.95 -9.14 9.28
CA GLU A 239 7.28 -7.88 8.63
C GLU A 239 8.74 -7.54 8.93
N LEU A 240 9.34 -6.60 8.20
CA LEU A 240 10.64 -6.07 8.59
C LEU A 240 10.59 -5.53 10.02
N LEU A 241 11.70 -5.71 10.74
CA LEU A 241 11.81 -5.36 12.15
C LEU A 241 11.39 -3.90 12.43
N SER A 242 10.45 -3.74 13.36
CA SER A 242 10.17 -2.46 14.04
C SER A 242 10.76 -2.48 15.44
N ILE A 243 11.36 -1.37 15.88
CA ILE A 243 11.90 -1.21 17.24
C ILE A 243 11.11 -0.09 17.94
N THR A 244 10.25 -0.46 18.87
CA THR A 244 9.37 0.50 19.57
C THR A 244 9.75 0.73 21.03
N GLU A 245 10.54 -0.18 21.62
CA GLU A 245 10.87 -0.21 23.04
C GLU A 245 12.38 -0.34 23.27
N LEU A 246 12.88 0.23 24.37
CA LEU A 246 14.32 0.20 24.71
C LEU A 246 14.83 -1.23 24.99
N HIS A 247 13.98 -2.07 25.59
CA HIS A 247 14.28 -3.49 25.81
C HIS A 247 14.52 -4.22 24.48
N GLU A 248 13.69 -3.97 23.47
CA GLU A 248 13.80 -4.60 22.16
C GLU A 248 15.13 -4.24 21.48
N GLN A 249 15.52 -2.96 21.51
CA GLN A 249 16.85 -2.53 21.03
C GLN A 249 17.99 -3.26 21.77
N THR A 250 17.88 -3.41 23.09
CA THR A 250 18.91 -4.08 23.91
C THR A 250 19.03 -5.56 23.55
N TYR A 251 17.89 -6.25 23.42
CA TYR A 251 17.83 -7.66 23.02
C TYR A 251 18.44 -7.89 21.64
N LEU A 252 18.08 -7.05 20.66
CA LEU A 252 18.64 -7.11 19.29
C LEU A 252 20.12 -6.79 19.23
N THR A 253 20.61 -5.88 20.08
CA THR A 253 22.04 -5.59 20.20
C THR A 253 22.81 -6.84 20.67
N GLY A 254 22.25 -7.60 21.62
CA GLY A 254 22.81 -8.89 22.05
C GLY A 254 22.82 -9.93 20.94
N LEU A 255 21.70 -10.08 20.21
CA LEU A 255 21.59 -11.05 19.11
C LEU A 255 22.53 -10.74 17.94
N THR A 256 22.75 -9.46 17.64
CA THR A 256 23.55 -9.02 16.49
C THR A 256 25.00 -8.69 16.83
N GLY A 257 25.40 -8.76 18.11
CA GLY A 257 26.70 -8.25 18.58
C GLY A 257 27.95 -8.92 17.98
N LYS A 258 27.82 -10.08 17.32
CA LYS A 258 28.91 -10.74 16.59
C LYS A 258 29.04 -10.30 15.13
N LEU A 259 28.07 -9.54 14.63
CA LEU A 259 28.01 -9.08 13.24
C LEU A 259 28.70 -7.71 13.11
N SER A 260 29.19 -7.41 11.90
CA SER A 260 29.76 -6.10 11.56
C SER A 260 29.00 -5.40 10.43
N SER A 261 28.30 -6.16 9.58
CA SER A 261 27.57 -5.66 8.43
C SER A 261 26.20 -5.09 8.81
N ALA A 262 25.81 -3.99 8.19
CA ALA A 262 24.49 -3.40 8.37
C ALA A 262 23.37 -4.31 7.85
N LEU A 263 22.20 -4.22 8.49
CA LEU A 263 21.02 -5.04 8.22
C LEU A 263 19.81 -4.13 7.99
N TRP A 264 19.05 -4.38 6.94
CA TRP A 264 17.76 -3.75 6.72
C TRP A 264 16.77 -4.10 7.84
N PHE A 265 15.98 -3.11 8.21
CA PHE A 265 14.83 -3.21 9.10
C PHE A 265 13.70 -2.30 8.58
N GLY A 266 12.60 -2.19 9.30
CA GLY A 266 11.35 -1.62 8.80
C GLY A 266 11.28 -0.10 8.69
N LEU A 267 12.26 0.63 9.22
CA LEU A 267 12.23 2.10 9.28
C LEU A 267 12.52 2.71 7.90
N ASN A 268 11.61 3.57 7.45
CA ASN A 268 11.70 4.21 6.14
C ASN A 268 11.03 5.59 6.14
N SER A 269 11.30 6.38 5.12
CA SER A 269 10.64 7.65 4.79
C SER A 269 10.17 7.62 3.33
N LEU A 270 9.58 6.49 2.91
CA LEU A 270 9.14 6.27 1.53
C LEU A 270 7.88 7.06 1.16
N ASN A 271 7.08 7.44 2.16
CA ASN A 271 5.97 8.38 1.98
C ASN A 271 6.54 9.80 1.95
N PHE A 272 6.52 10.46 0.79
CA PHE A 272 7.10 11.79 0.62
C PHE A 272 6.33 12.92 1.31
N ASN A 273 5.10 12.67 1.75
CA ASN A 273 4.31 13.65 2.47
C ASN A 273 4.57 13.57 3.98
N SER A 274 4.94 12.40 4.51
CA SER A 274 5.22 12.19 5.93
C SER A 274 6.70 11.98 6.25
N GLY A 275 7.01 11.90 7.54
CA GLY A 275 8.34 11.64 8.08
C GLY A 275 8.70 10.16 8.16
N TRP A 276 9.65 9.87 9.04
CA TRP A 276 10.09 8.51 9.33
C TRP A 276 8.95 7.68 9.94
N GLN A 277 8.78 6.46 9.43
CA GLN A 277 7.73 5.54 9.84
C GLN A 277 8.22 4.09 9.82
N TRP A 278 7.66 3.26 10.69
CA TRP A 278 7.82 1.82 10.60
C TRP A 278 6.84 1.27 9.59
N VAL A 279 7.36 0.44 8.70
CA VAL A 279 6.52 -0.40 7.87
C VAL A 279 5.67 -1.35 8.72
N GLY A 280 4.41 -1.55 8.33
CA GLY A 280 3.46 -2.35 9.12
C GLY A 280 2.77 -1.60 10.26
N GLY A 281 2.92 -0.26 10.33
CA GLY A 281 2.08 0.62 11.15
C GLY A 281 2.50 0.77 12.62
N ALA A 282 3.66 0.25 13.03
CA ALA A 282 4.18 0.49 14.37
C ALA A 282 4.54 1.98 14.59
N PRO A 283 4.34 2.54 15.80
CA PRO A 283 4.62 3.94 16.07
C PRO A 283 6.13 4.22 16.08
N PHE A 284 6.57 5.25 15.35
CA PHE A 284 7.96 5.71 15.37
C PHE A 284 8.19 6.61 16.58
N ARG A 285 8.30 6.00 17.77
CA ARG A 285 8.41 6.69 19.06
C ARG A 285 9.78 6.59 19.74
N TYR A 286 10.67 5.73 19.22
CA TYR A 286 12.00 5.49 19.76
C TYR A 286 13.04 5.75 18.68
N LEU A 287 14.08 6.50 19.00
CA LEU A 287 15.16 6.90 18.09
C LEU A 287 16.49 6.33 18.59
N ASN A 288 17.29 5.77 17.67
CA ASN A 288 18.65 5.31 17.98
C ASN A 288 19.62 5.51 16.81
N TRP A 289 19.55 6.68 16.18
CA TRP A 289 20.44 7.04 15.06
C TRP A 289 21.91 7.11 15.49
N VAL A 290 22.81 6.77 14.57
CA VAL A 290 24.23 7.14 14.69
C VAL A 290 24.40 8.65 14.49
N PRO A 291 25.44 9.29 15.07
CA PRO A 291 25.71 10.70 14.84
C PRO A 291 25.80 11.05 13.35
N GLY A 292 25.15 12.14 12.95
CA GLY A 292 25.06 12.58 11.54
C GLY A 292 23.92 11.93 10.74
N HIS A 293 23.10 11.07 11.35
CA HIS A 293 21.92 10.48 10.75
C HIS A 293 20.63 10.89 11.49
N PRO A 294 19.47 10.95 10.80
CA PRO A 294 19.29 10.73 9.37
C PRO A 294 19.98 11.82 8.53
N SER A 295 20.77 11.42 7.54
CA SER A 295 21.43 12.32 6.60
C SER A 295 20.38 12.97 5.70
N PRO A 296 20.47 14.29 5.43
CA PRO A 296 19.53 15.01 4.58
C PRO A 296 19.71 14.70 3.08
N GLU A 297 20.67 13.84 2.71
CA GLU A 297 20.93 13.47 1.31
C GLU A 297 19.68 12.87 0.63
N PRO A 298 19.26 13.43 -0.52
CA PRO A 298 18.15 12.88 -1.30
C PRO A 298 18.37 11.40 -1.65
N GLY A 299 17.32 10.59 -1.53
CA GLY A 299 17.35 9.17 -1.92
C GLY A 299 17.76 8.19 -0.81
N LYS A 300 18.32 8.67 0.32
CA LYS A 300 18.57 7.86 1.50
C LYS A 300 17.33 7.72 2.39
N VAL A 301 16.30 7.05 1.87
CA VAL A 301 14.96 6.98 2.47
C VAL A 301 14.64 5.64 3.15
N CYS A 302 15.59 4.71 3.22
CA CYS A 302 15.48 3.47 3.98
C CYS A 302 16.56 3.43 5.04
N ALA A 303 16.25 2.98 6.25
CA ALA A 303 17.25 2.89 7.31
C ALA A 303 17.72 1.46 7.53
N ALA A 304 18.94 1.33 8.04
CA ALA A 304 19.60 0.07 8.35
C ALA A 304 20.14 0.11 9.79
N LEU A 305 20.02 -1.02 10.48
CA LEU A 305 20.64 -1.25 11.78
C LEU A 305 22.09 -1.68 11.55
N ASN A 306 23.04 -1.06 12.22
CA ASN A 306 24.47 -1.33 12.05
C ASN A 306 25.07 -1.95 13.33
N PRO A 307 25.20 -3.29 13.40
CA PRO A 307 25.78 -3.97 14.55
C PRO A 307 27.23 -3.54 14.86
N GLY A 308 28.03 -3.25 13.83
CA GLY A 308 29.40 -2.74 13.97
C GLY A 308 29.49 -1.33 14.60
N LYS A 309 28.37 -0.61 14.70
CA LYS A 309 28.26 0.69 15.39
C LYS A 309 27.34 0.60 16.62
N GLY A 310 27.35 -0.55 17.31
CA GLY A 310 26.55 -0.77 18.53
C GLY A 310 25.04 -0.89 18.23
N ALA A 311 24.69 -1.51 17.10
CA ALA A 311 23.31 -1.70 16.64
C ALA A 311 22.48 -0.40 16.50
N LYS A 312 23.16 0.73 16.32
CA LYS A 312 22.55 2.04 16.00
C LYS A 312 22.15 2.12 14.53
N TRP A 313 21.32 3.10 14.20
CA TRP A 313 20.66 3.18 12.89
C TRP A 313 21.28 4.23 11.98
N GLU A 314 21.29 3.97 10.68
CA GLU A 314 21.75 4.90 9.64
C GLU A 314 20.85 4.80 8.40
N ASN A 315 20.51 5.93 7.77
CA ASN A 315 19.76 5.94 6.52
C ASN A 315 20.66 5.75 5.30
N ARG A 316 20.14 5.01 4.32
CA ARG A 316 20.83 4.51 3.12
C ARG A 316 19.87 4.47 1.93
N GLU A 317 20.41 4.31 0.75
CA GLU A 317 19.62 4.09 -0.47
C GLU A 317 18.97 2.70 -0.42
N CYS A 318 17.65 2.63 -0.62
CA CYS A 318 16.87 1.40 -0.57
C CYS A 318 17.30 0.33 -1.59
N SER A 319 18.06 0.73 -2.62
CA SER A 319 18.62 -0.11 -3.68
C SER A 319 19.90 -0.86 -3.27
N GLN A 320 20.53 -0.47 -2.14
CA GLN A 320 21.69 -1.19 -1.62
C GLN A 320 21.30 -2.61 -1.20
N LYS A 321 22.24 -3.55 -1.38
CA LYS A 321 22.04 -4.95 -1.04
C LYS A 321 22.66 -5.24 0.32
N LEU A 322 21.82 -5.50 1.32
CA LEU A 322 22.24 -5.80 2.70
C LEU A 322 21.55 -7.08 3.20
N GLY A 323 22.01 -7.59 4.35
CA GLY A 323 21.22 -8.53 5.14
C GLY A 323 20.00 -7.83 5.73
N TYR A 324 19.12 -8.55 6.42
CA TYR A 324 17.88 -7.97 6.96
C TYR A 324 17.37 -8.71 8.19
N ILE A 325 16.45 -8.08 8.92
CA ILE A 325 15.82 -8.65 10.11
C ILE A 325 14.30 -8.64 9.94
N CYS A 326 13.68 -9.81 10.11
CA CYS A 326 12.23 -9.95 10.18
C CYS A 326 11.76 -10.07 11.64
N LYS A 327 10.57 -9.55 11.93
CA LYS A 327 9.89 -9.63 13.22
C LYS A 327 8.50 -10.25 13.05
N ARG A 328 8.15 -11.21 13.92
CA ARG A 328 6.84 -11.86 13.99
C ARG A 328 6.33 -11.87 15.43
N GLY A 329 5.03 -11.64 15.59
CA GLY A 329 4.36 -11.60 16.89
C GLY A 329 4.12 -10.18 17.38
N ASN A 330 3.15 -10.03 18.28
CA ASN A 330 2.80 -8.75 18.86
C ASN A 330 3.54 -8.60 20.19
N ALA A 331 4.34 -7.54 20.32
CA ALA A 331 5.10 -7.24 21.53
C ALA A 331 4.24 -6.77 22.71
N THR A 332 2.97 -6.45 22.47
CA THR A 332 2.08 -5.88 23.48
C THR A 332 1.65 -6.95 24.47
N LEU A 333 2.31 -6.97 25.63
CA LEU A 333 1.93 -7.73 26.82
C LEU A 333 0.56 -7.29 27.38
N GLU A 334 0.08 -6.09 27.02
CA GLU A 334 -1.28 -5.62 27.27
C GLU A 334 -1.82 -4.91 26.03
N THR A 335 -3.00 -5.30 25.55
CA THR A 335 -3.68 -4.58 24.48
C THR A 335 -4.30 -3.31 25.05
N PHE A 336 -3.71 -2.15 24.75
CA PHE A 336 -4.46 -0.90 24.85
C PHE A 336 -5.64 -0.99 23.89
N ILE A 337 -6.83 -1.24 24.42
CA ILE A 337 -8.05 -1.30 23.63
C ILE A 337 -8.45 0.13 23.33
N ILE A 338 -8.23 0.56 22.10
CA ILE A 338 -8.87 1.76 21.56
C ILE A 338 -10.39 1.54 21.75
N PRO A 339 -11.09 2.40 22.51
CA PRO A 339 -12.51 2.22 22.76
C PRO A 339 -13.24 2.15 21.42
N THR A 340 -13.89 1.02 21.13
CA THR A 340 -14.89 0.97 20.06
C THR A 340 -15.98 1.97 20.41
N GLU A 341 -16.50 2.68 19.42
CA GLU A 341 -17.54 3.68 19.63
C GLU A 341 -18.72 3.03 20.38
N THR A 342 -18.89 3.39 21.67
CA THR A 342 -20.05 2.99 22.46
C THR A 342 -21.13 4.03 22.24
N ASN A 343 -22.37 3.61 21.97
CA ASN A 343 -23.54 4.49 21.82
C ASN A 343 -23.95 5.20 23.14
N VAL A 344 -23.04 5.36 24.09
CA VAL A 344 -23.29 6.06 25.36
C VAL A 344 -23.21 7.56 25.07
N PRO A 345 -24.28 8.33 25.28
CA PRO A 345 -24.24 9.78 25.09
C PRO A 345 -23.23 10.41 26.04
N ILE A 346 -22.39 11.31 25.51
CA ILE A 346 -21.26 11.92 26.22
C ILE A 346 -21.51 13.41 26.38
N ARG A 347 -21.39 13.92 27.62
CA ARG A 347 -21.46 15.36 27.89
C ARG A 347 -20.05 15.94 28.05
N CYS A 348 -19.73 16.91 27.20
CA CYS A 348 -18.53 17.73 27.30
C CYS A 348 -18.86 19.13 27.85
N PRO A 349 -17.92 19.79 28.54
CA PRO A 349 -18.11 21.18 28.95
C PRO A 349 -18.30 22.11 27.75
N ASP A 350 -18.83 23.31 27.98
CA ASP A 350 -19.02 24.30 26.93
C ASP A 350 -17.70 24.58 26.18
N GLN A 351 -17.78 24.69 24.85
CA GLN A 351 -16.64 24.85 23.92
C GLN A 351 -15.76 23.61 23.72
N TRP A 352 -16.00 22.50 24.42
CA TRP A 352 -15.31 21.24 24.18
C TRP A 352 -16.11 20.37 23.20
N MET A 353 -15.40 19.71 22.29
CA MET A 353 -15.99 18.82 21.29
C MET A 353 -15.81 17.37 21.70
N SER A 354 -16.88 16.57 21.65
CA SER A 354 -16.83 15.15 21.98
C SER A 354 -16.32 14.31 20.80
N TYR A 355 -15.47 13.33 21.10
CA TYR A 355 -15.07 12.29 20.16
C TYR A 355 -14.60 11.04 20.90
N ALA A 356 -15.11 9.87 20.49
CA ALA A 356 -14.63 8.55 20.93
C ALA A 356 -14.39 8.43 22.45
N GLY A 357 -15.38 8.80 23.28
CA GLY A 357 -15.23 8.68 24.73
C GLY A 357 -14.54 9.86 25.43
N HIS A 358 -14.16 10.92 24.71
CA HIS A 358 -13.34 12.01 25.22
C HIS A 358 -13.85 13.38 24.76
N CYS A 359 -13.36 14.44 25.38
CA CYS A 359 -13.63 15.83 25.04
C CYS A 359 -12.33 16.52 24.65
N TYR A 360 -12.33 17.29 23.56
CA TYR A 360 -11.17 18.00 23.02
C TYR A 360 -11.43 19.48 22.87
N VAL A 361 -10.37 20.28 22.95
CA VAL A 361 -10.45 21.70 22.62
C VAL A 361 -9.10 22.26 22.17
N ILE A 362 -9.14 23.17 21.19
CA ILE A 362 -7.97 23.96 20.78
C ILE A 362 -7.94 25.27 21.57
N ARG A 363 -6.79 25.57 22.14
CA ARG A 363 -6.48 26.80 22.87
C ARG A 363 -5.42 27.56 22.08
N ARG A 364 -5.78 28.73 21.54
CA ARG A 364 -4.88 29.57 20.73
C ARG A 364 -4.14 30.63 21.55
N ASP A 365 -4.26 30.61 22.88
CA ASP A 365 -3.43 31.43 23.76
C ASP A 365 -1.98 30.88 23.77
N PRO A 366 -0.96 31.66 23.34
CA PRO A 366 0.39 31.13 23.21
C PRO A 366 1.04 30.82 24.57
N LYS A 367 1.43 29.56 24.78
CA LYS A 367 2.14 29.07 25.97
C LYS A 367 3.31 28.18 25.60
N ILE A 368 4.31 28.11 26.48
CA ILE A 368 5.35 27.07 26.41
C ILE A 368 4.73 25.71 26.79
N TRP A 369 5.36 24.61 26.38
CA TRP A 369 4.75 23.27 26.52
C TRP A 369 4.34 22.95 27.97
N LYS A 370 5.21 23.24 28.95
CA LYS A 370 4.93 22.98 30.37
C LYS A 370 3.76 23.82 30.93
N ASP A 371 3.65 25.07 30.46
CA ASP A 371 2.55 25.96 30.86
C ASP A 371 1.24 25.55 30.19
N ALA A 372 1.29 25.10 28.94
CA ALA A 372 0.16 24.55 28.20
C ALA A 372 -0.38 23.28 28.89
N LEU A 373 0.51 22.36 29.28
CA LEU A 373 0.19 21.19 30.07
C LEU A 373 -0.50 21.55 31.40
N THR A 374 0.07 22.52 32.12
CA THR A 374 -0.53 23.01 33.38
C THR A 374 -1.90 23.65 33.12
N SER A 375 -2.08 24.31 31.98
CA SER A 375 -3.37 24.89 31.56
C SER A 375 -4.42 23.80 31.36
N CYS A 376 -4.12 22.76 30.57
CA CYS A 376 -5.04 21.65 30.35
C CYS A 376 -5.40 20.92 31.65
N ARG A 377 -4.43 20.72 32.56
CA ARG A 377 -4.65 20.09 33.86
C ARG A 377 -5.53 20.90 34.81
N LYS A 378 -5.54 22.23 34.69
CA LYS A 378 -6.47 23.09 35.43
C LYS A 378 -7.91 22.93 34.95
N GLU A 379 -8.11 22.45 33.72
CA GLU A 379 -9.41 22.13 33.15
C GLU A 379 -9.71 20.61 33.20
N ASP A 380 -9.18 19.90 34.22
CA ASP A 380 -9.26 18.44 34.43
C ASP A 380 -8.92 17.57 33.20
N GLY A 381 -8.07 18.09 32.31
CA GLY A 381 -7.57 17.39 31.15
C GLY A 381 -6.06 17.19 31.21
N ASP A 382 -5.50 16.86 30.06
CA ASP A 382 -4.07 16.88 29.79
C ASP A 382 -3.85 17.40 28.36
N LEU A 383 -2.60 17.56 27.93
CA LEU A 383 -2.34 17.82 26.51
C LEU A 383 -2.80 16.60 25.69
N ALA A 384 -3.33 16.85 24.50
CA ALA A 384 -3.97 15.80 23.72
C ALA A 384 -3.00 14.67 23.33
N SER A 385 -3.38 13.44 23.67
CA SER A 385 -2.86 12.20 23.13
C SER A 385 -3.66 11.76 21.90
N ILE A 386 -3.00 11.11 20.93
CA ILE A 386 -3.59 10.65 19.66
C ILE A 386 -3.18 9.20 19.41
N HIS A 387 -4.14 8.28 19.31
CA HIS A 387 -3.89 6.83 19.35
C HIS A 387 -4.14 6.08 18.06
N ASN A 388 -4.80 6.69 17.09
CA ASN A 388 -5.14 6.07 15.81
C ASN A 388 -5.42 7.12 14.72
N VAL A 389 -5.62 6.65 13.50
CA VAL A 389 -5.88 7.50 12.33
C VAL A 389 -7.22 8.23 12.44
N GLU A 390 -8.21 7.64 13.12
CA GLU A 390 -9.54 8.20 13.28
C GLU A 390 -9.57 9.42 14.21
N GLU A 391 -8.92 9.33 15.37
CA GLU A 391 -8.75 10.42 16.33
C GLU A 391 -7.91 11.56 15.74
N TYR A 392 -6.82 11.22 15.06
CA TYR A 392 -6.05 12.18 14.28
C TYR A 392 -6.92 12.89 13.23
N SER A 393 -7.76 12.13 12.51
CA SER A 393 -8.65 12.66 11.47
C SER A 393 -9.74 13.57 12.03
N PHE A 394 -10.25 13.25 13.23
CA PHE A 394 -11.17 14.12 13.97
C PHE A 394 -10.52 15.45 14.34
N VAL A 395 -9.29 15.43 14.87
CA VAL A 395 -8.57 16.65 15.28
C VAL A 395 -8.39 17.60 14.09
N ILE A 396 -8.03 17.10 12.91
CA ILE A 396 -7.80 17.95 11.72
C ILE A 396 -9.08 18.43 11.03
N SER A 397 -10.17 17.66 11.08
CA SER A 397 -11.38 17.96 10.28
C SER A 397 -12.52 18.58 11.07
N GLN A 398 -12.63 18.32 12.38
CA GLN A 398 -13.79 18.75 13.19
C GLN A 398 -13.43 19.74 14.29
N LEU A 399 -12.23 19.66 14.87
CA LEU A 399 -11.85 20.48 16.04
C LEU A 399 -11.58 21.96 15.72
N GLY A 400 -11.71 22.37 14.45
CA GLY A 400 -11.44 23.74 14.01
C GLY A 400 -9.97 24.05 13.76
N TYR A 401 -9.15 23.00 13.54
CA TYR A 401 -7.75 23.12 13.12
C TYR A 401 -7.62 23.92 11.81
N GLN A 402 -6.58 24.76 11.71
CA GLN A 402 -6.29 25.57 10.53
C GLN A 402 -4.93 25.19 9.93
N PRO A 403 -4.72 25.28 8.60
CA PRO A 403 -3.44 24.93 7.96
C PRO A 403 -2.23 25.71 8.46
N ALA A 404 -2.46 26.90 9.01
CA ALA A 404 -1.44 27.79 9.58
C ALA A 404 -1.22 27.58 11.09
N ASP A 405 -2.00 26.72 11.74
CA ASP A 405 -1.86 26.44 13.16
C ASP A 405 -0.52 25.72 13.44
N GLU A 406 0.08 26.05 14.58
CA GLU A 406 1.12 25.27 15.25
C GLU A 406 0.65 25.06 16.69
N LEU A 407 0.37 23.81 17.07
CA LEU A 407 -0.27 23.49 18.35
C LEU A 407 0.53 22.43 19.11
N TRP A 408 0.80 22.66 20.39
CA TRP A 408 1.36 21.63 21.26
C TRP A 408 0.39 20.45 21.42
N ILE A 409 0.95 19.24 21.37
CA ILE A 409 0.30 17.99 21.77
C ILE A 409 1.09 17.36 22.93
N GLY A 410 0.55 16.30 23.54
CA GLY A 410 1.12 15.70 24.74
C GLY A 410 2.38 14.86 24.52
N LEU A 411 2.80 14.63 23.28
CA LEU A 411 3.95 13.79 22.96
C LEU A 411 5.26 14.52 23.29
N ASN A 412 6.14 13.86 24.04
CA ASN A 412 7.43 14.42 24.49
C ASN A 412 8.41 13.30 24.86
N ASP A 413 9.71 13.58 24.93
CA ASP A 413 10.74 12.64 25.41
C ASP A 413 11.53 13.20 26.61
N LEU A 414 10.93 14.15 27.35
CA LEU A 414 11.51 14.84 28.51
C LEU A 414 11.99 13.89 29.63
N LYS A 415 11.36 12.72 29.75
CA LYS A 415 11.67 11.74 30.80
C LYS A 415 12.84 10.83 30.41
N VAL A 416 12.88 10.40 29.15
CA VAL A 416 13.94 9.55 28.59
C VAL A 416 14.21 10.06 27.17
N GLN A 417 15.35 10.71 27.00
CA GLN A 417 15.75 11.25 25.70
C GLN A 417 15.69 10.18 24.60
N MET A 418 15.22 10.55 23.42
CA MET A 418 14.98 9.68 22.25
C MET A 418 13.84 8.66 22.42
N TYR A 419 13.05 8.75 23.49
CA TYR A 419 11.93 7.85 23.74
C TYR A 419 10.67 8.66 24.08
N PHE A 420 9.82 8.85 23.06
CA PHE A 420 8.62 9.64 23.15
C PHE A 420 7.50 8.91 23.92
N GLU A 421 6.88 9.62 24.85
CA GLU A 421 5.75 9.20 25.68
C GLU A 421 4.65 10.28 25.69
N TRP A 422 3.40 9.89 25.91
CA TRP A 422 2.31 10.86 26.12
C TRP A 422 2.34 11.40 27.56
N SER A 423 2.08 12.70 27.72
CA SER A 423 2.04 13.38 29.02
C SER A 423 0.92 12.90 29.96
N ASP A 424 -0.13 12.29 29.40
CA ASP A 424 -1.24 11.68 30.13
C ASP A 424 -0.96 10.23 30.57
N GLY A 425 0.20 9.67 30.21
CA GLY A 425 0.63 8.31 30.55
C GLY A 425 0.01 7.20 29.71
N THR A 426 -0.81 7.53 28.70
CA THR A 426 -1.33 6.53 27.76
C THR A 426 -0.21 6.02 26.83
N PRO A 427 -0.32 4.78 26.30
CA PRO A 427 0.71 4.25 25.41
C PRO A 427 0.70 4.95 24.04
N VAL A 428 1.89 5.12 23.47
CA VAL A 428 2.03 5.64 22.11
C VAL A 428 1.77 4.50 21.13
N THR A 429 0.60 4.51 20.49
CA THR A 429 0.16 3.48 19.53
C THR A 429 0.12 3.99 18.09
N TYR A 430 0.23 5.30 17.89
CA TYR A 430 0.16 5.94 16.59
C TYR A 430 1.11 7.14 16.54
N THR A 431 1.74 7.33 15.38
CA THR A 431 2.59 8.49 15.12
C THR A 431 2.43 8.96 13.69
N LYS A 432 2.39 10.29 13.46
CA LYS A 432 2.29 10.87 12.12
C LYS A 432 3.26 12.04 11.94
N TRP A 433 4.54 11.72 11.83
CA TRP A 433 5.61 12.71 11.69
C TRP A 433 5.55 13.46 10.35
N LEU A 434 5.99 14.72 10.39
CA LEU A 434 6.20 15.58 9.24
C LEU A 434 7.48 15.13 8.52
N ARG A 435 7.55 15.37 7.21
CA ARG A 435 8.73 15.04 6.41
C ARG A 435 10.01 15.61 7.04
N GLY A 436 11.01 14.75 7.21
CA GLY A 436 12.29 15.09 7.81
C GLY A 436 12.32 14.91 9.32
N GLU A 437 11.17 14.90 9.99
CA GLU A 437 11.04 14.79 11.43
C GLU A 437 10.91 13.33 11.90
N PRO A 438 11.22 13.06 13.17
CA PRO A 438 11.88 13.94 14.15
C PRO A 438 13.35 14.25 13.82
N THR A 439 13.79 15.49 14.05
CA THR A 439 15.16 15.96 13.73
C THR A 439 16.02 16.20 14.97
N HIS A 440 16.88 15.23 15.32
CA HIS A 440 17.87 15.42 16.40
C HIS A 440 19.28 15.77 15.90
N ALA A 441 19.42 16.27 14.67
CA ALA A 441 20.71 16.45 13.99
C ALA A 441 21.64 17.50 14.64
N ASN A 442 21.13 18.38 15.50
CA ASN A 442 21.86 19.56 15.99
C ASN A 442 22.09 19.61 17.52
N ASN A 443 21.91 18.50 18.26
CA ASN A 443 22.02 18.49 19.74
C ASN A 443 21.15 19.57 20.44
N ARG A 444 20.07 20.01 19.80
CA ARG A 444 19.07 20.90 20.42
C ARG A 444 18.13 20.02 21.24
N GLN A 445 17.76 20.47 22.44
CA GLN A 445 16.74 19.85 23.29
C GLN A 445 15.36 20.15 22.70
N GLU A 446 15.02 19.49 21.59
CA GLU A 446 13.73 19.59 20.91
C GLU A 446 12.83 18.47 21.44
N ASP A 447 12.55 18.52 22.74
CA ASP A 447 11.99 17.37 23.46
C ASP A 447 10.44 17.33 23.44
N CYS A 448 9.79 18.31 22.79
CA CYS A 448 8.34 18.50 22.79
C CYS A 448 7.78 18.52 21.37
N VAL A 449 6.57 17.99 21.17
CA VAL A 449 6.01 17.80 19.82
C VAL A 449 4.88 18.77 19.52
N VAL A 450 4.95 19.37 18.33
CA VAL A 450 3.90 20.22 17.74
C VAL A 450 3.18 19.50 16.63
N MET A 451 1.89 19.80 16.48
CA MET A 451 1.07 19.48 15.32
C MET A 451 1.01 20.73 14.41
N LYS A 452 1.42 20.62 13.14
CA LYS A 452 1.52 21.77 12.23
C LYS A 452 1.29 21.45 10.75
N GLY A 453 1.04 22.51 9.98
CA GLY A 453 0.93 22.47 8.52
C GLY A 453 -0.44 21.98 8.03
N LYS A 454 -0.64 21.99 6.71
CA LYS A 454 -1.93 21.67 6.08
C LYS A 454 -2.49 20.29 6.46
N ASP A 455 -1.62 19.32 6.68
CA ASP A 455 -2.00 17.95 7.02
C ASP A 455 -1.95 17.70 8.54
N GLY A 456 -1.50 18.65 9.36
CA GLY A 456 -1.39 18.45 10.81
C GLY A 456 -0.39 17.37 11.20
N PHE A 457 0.70 17.21 10.45
CA PHE A 457 1.78 16.29 10.82
C PHE A 457 2.60 16.82 11.99
N TRP A 458 3.35 15.92 12.61
CA TRP A 458 4.03 16.16 13.88
C TRP A 458 5.49 16.54 13.66
N ALA A 459 5.99 17.49 14.42
CA ALA A 459 7.41 17.85 14.43
C ALA A 459 7.86 18.01 15.89
N ASP A 460 9.05 17.50 16.20
CA ASP A 460 9.72 17.83 17.46
C ASP A 460 10.23 19.28 17.41
N HIS A 461 10.19 19.95 18.57
CA HIS A 461 10.50 21.37 18.67
C HIS A 461 10.93 21.72 20.10
N SER A 462 11.73 22.79 20.22
CA SER A 462 12.08 23.37 21.52
C SER A 462 10.84 23.69 22.36
N CYS A 463 10.74 23.06 23.54
CA CYS A 463 9.63 23.19 24.50
C CYS A 463 9.34 24.63 24.96
N GLU A 464 10.32 25.52 24.86
CA GLU A 464 10.26 26.94 25.27
C GLU A 464 9.53 27.84 24.26
N LYS A 465 9.09 27.32 23.11
CA LYS A 465 8.33 28.10 22.13
C LYS A 465 6.91 28.38 22.64
N LYS A 466 6.46 29.63 22.55
CA LYS A 466 5.08 30.02 22.90
C LYS A 466 4.15 29.88 21.70
N ILE A 467 3.29 28.86 21.71
CA ILE A 467 2.30 28.57 20.66
C ILE A 467 0.99 28.06 21.27
N GLY A 468 -0.04 27.86 20.45
CA GLY A 468 -1.30 27.27 20.90
C GLY A 468 -1.14 25.80 21.30
N TYR A 469 -2.19 25.18 21.81
CA TYR A 469 -2.16 23.81 22.31
C TYR A 469 -3.53 23.13 22.23
N ILE A 470 -3.54 21.81 22.24
CA ILE A 470 -4.76 21.00 22.23
C ILE A 470 -4.87 20.29 23.58
N CYS A 471 -6.02 20.46 24.25
CA CYS A 471 -6.33 19.73 25.48
C CYS A 471 -7.29 18.57 25.19
N LYS A 472 -7.13 17.48 25.93
CA LYS A 472 -8.02 16.30 25.94
C LYS A 472 -8.41 15.98 27.38
N ARG A 473 -9.69 15.68 27.61
CA ARG A 473 -10.19 15.25 28.93
C ARG A 473 -11.21 14.14 28.83
N LYS A 474 -11.42 13.44 29.94
CA LYS A 474 -12.57 12.54 30.11
C LYS A 474 -13.86 13.37 30.18
N PRO A 475 -14.99 12.80 29.74
CA PRO A 475 -16.27 13.48 29.78
C PRO A 475 -16.79 13.65 31.21
N MET A 476 -17.81 14.50 31.36
CA MET A 476 -18.46 14.73 32.64
C MET A 476 -19.19 13.46 33.11
N SER A 477 -19.22 13.22 34.42
CA SER A 477 -19.81 12.02 35.04
C SER A 477 -21.34 11.92 34.97
N GLU A 478 -22.02 12.89 34.35
CA GLU A 478 -23.47 12.92 34.20
C GLU A 478 -23.88 12.39 32.83
N ALA A 479 -24.70 11.32 32.80
CA ALA A 479 -25.31 10.82 31.57
C ALA A 479 -26.31 11.87 31.03
N PRO A 480 -26.27 12.23 29.74
CA PRO A 480 -27.31 13.03 29.12
C PRO A 480 -28.67 12.35 29.22
N THR A 481 -29.73 13.13 29.37
CA THR A 481 -31.00 12.83 28.70
C THR A 481 -30.73 12.83 27.19
N GLU A 482 -31.25 11.83 26.45
CA GLU A 482 -31.16 11.77 24.99
C GLU A 482 -31.83 13.01 24.35
N GLU A 483 -31.10 14.11 24.22
CA GLU A 483 -31.43 15.15 23.26
C GLU A 483 -30.61 14.87 22.01
N GLU A 484 -31.24 14.19 21.05
CA GLU A 484 -30.69 14.10 19.70
C GLU A 484 -30.60 15.52 19.12
N THR A 485 -29.39 16.07 19.09
CA THR A 485 -29.11 17.35 18.46
C THR A 485 -29.33 17.20 16.95
N ILE A 486 -30.33 17.90 16.41
CA ILE A 486 -30.52 18.04 14.97
C ILE A 486 -29.48 19.05 14.48
N ASP A 487 -28.54 18.59 13.65
CA ASP A 487 -27.54 19.47 13.05
C ASP A 487 -28.25 20.48 12.13
N MET A 488 -27.95 21.77 12.30
CA MET A 488 -28.61 22.84 11.56
C MET A 488 -28.48 22.63 10.04
N GLY A 489 -29.61 22.56 9.34
CA GLY A 489 -29.66 22.33 7.88
C GLY A 489 -29.60 20.85 7.46
N CYS A 490 -29.59 19.91 8.41
CA CYS A 490 -29.60 18.48 8.15
C CYS A 490 -30.83 17.78 8.74
N GLN A 491 -31.22 16.66 8.15
CA GLN A 491 -32.30 15.81 8.65
C GLN A 491 -31.88 15.06 9.92
N ARG A 492 -32.85 14.62 10.73
CA ARG A 492 -32.60 13.80 11.93
C ARG A 492 -31.78 12.56 11.58
N GLY A 493 -30.68 12.33 12.31
CA GLY A 493 -29.76 11.22 12.07
C GLY A 493 -28.66 11.48 11.03
N TRP A 494 -28.66 12.65 10.38
CA TRP A 494 -27.58 13.08 9.49
C TRP A 494 -26.59 13.96 10.25
N LYS A 495 -25.31 13.84 9.89
CA LYS A 495 -24.22 14.61 10.50
C LYS A 495 -23.70 15.66 9.54
N ARG A 496 -23.59 16.91 9.98
CA ARG A 496 -23.12 18.02 9.16
C ARG A 496 -21.59 18.08 9.13
N HIS A 497 -21.03 18.26 7.95
CA HIS A 497 -19.64 18.67 7.78
C HIS A 497 -19.52 19.59 6.56
N GLY A 498 -18.99 20.80 6.81
CA GLY A 498 -18.96 21.87 5.81
C GLY A 498 -20.35 22.23 5.30
N PHE A 499 -20.54 22.09 3.99
CA PHE A 499 -21.77 22.38 3.26
C PHE A 499 -22.69 21.17 3.07
N TYR A 500 -22.31 20.02 3.60
CA TYR A 500 -22.98 18.76 3.35
C TYR A 500 -23.45 18.09 4.64
N CYS A 501 -24.47 17.26 4.48
CA CYS A 501 -24.97 16.32 5.47
C CYS A 501 -24.61 14.91 5.04
N TYR A 502 -24.16 14.09 5.99
CA TYR A 502 -23.76 12.70 5.76
C TYR A 502 -24.61 11.75 6.57
N PHE A 503 -24.90 10.59 5.99
CA PHE A 503 -25.65 9.52 6.63
C PHE A 503 -24.97 8.18 6.49
N ILE A 504 -24.99 7.41 7.56
CA ILE A 504 -24.43 6.06 7.60
C ILE A 504 -25.58 5.06 7.42
N GLY A 505 -25.59 4.38 6.28
CA GLY A 505 -26.45 3.25 6.01
C GLY A 505 -26.05 2.04 6.87
N ASN A 506 -26.86 1.71 7.86
CA ASN A 506 -26.57 0.63 8.82
C ASN A 506 -26.88 -0.80 8.30
N THR A 507 -27.38 -0.93 7.07
CA THR A 507 -27.72 -2.22 6.46
C THR A 507 -26.63 -2.70 5.51
N PHE A 508 -26.32 -3.99 5.55
CA PHE A 508 -25.38 -4.62 4.63
C PHE A 508 -26.05 -4.88 3.28
N VAL A 509 -25.66 -4.09 2.28
CA VAL A 509 -26.28 -4.12 0.94
C VAL A 509 -25.21 -4.07 -0.15
N SER A 510 -25.60 -4.46 -1.37
CA SER A 510 -24.75 -4.30 -2.56
C SER A 510 -24.62 -2.82 -2.94
N PHE A 511 -23.62 -2.49 -3.77
CA PHE A 511 -23.40 -1.12 -4.24
C PHE A 511 -24.64 -0.51 -4.92
N SER A 512 -25.30 -1.28 -5.79
CA SER A 512 -26.52 -0.82 -6.48
C SER A 512 -27.67 -0.52 -5.50
N GLN A 513 -27.86 -1.37 -4.49
CA GLN A 513 -28.87 -1.18 -3.45
C GLN A 513 -28.54 0.00 -2.52
N ALA A 514 -27.24 0.21 -2.22
CA ALA A 514 -26.77 1.37 -1.47
C ALA A 514 -27.10 2.67 -2.22
N ASN A 515 -26.79 2.73 -3.51
CA ASN A 515 -27.08 3.87 -4.37
C ASN A 515 -28.59 4.17 -4.43
N GLN A 516 -29.42 3.14 -4.60
CA GLN A 516 -30.89 3.29 -4.54
C GLN A 516 -31.37 3.80 -3.18
N THR A 517 -30.74 3.37 -2.08
CA THR A 517 -31.13 3.78 -0.73
C THR A 517 -30.78 5.25 -0.49
N CYS A 518 -29.58 5.71 -0.88
CA CYS A 518 -29.26 7.13 -0.83
C CYS A 518 -30.22 7.96 -1.70
N GLY A 519 -30.54 7.48 -2.91
CA GLY A 519 -31.49 8.16 -3.82
C GLY A 519 -32.89 8.34 -3.23
N ARG A 520 -33.38 7.42 -2.38
CA ARG A 520 -34.66 7.57 -1.65
C ARG A 520 -34.63 8.73 -0.64
N HIS A 521 -33.46 9.09 -0.14
CA HIS A 521 -33.24 10.26 0.71
C HIS A 521 -32.89 11.52 -0.08
N GLN A 522 -33.06 11.53 -1.42
CA GLN A 522 -32.61 12.61 -2.30
C GLN A 522 -31.11 12.92 -2.16
N ALA A 523 -30.34 11.90 -1.77
CA ALA A 523 -28.90 11.94 -1.57
C ALA A 523 -28.19 11.03 -2.59
N PHE A 524 -26.88 11.13 -2.66
CA PHE A 524 -26.04 10.23 -3.45
C PHE A 524 -25.14 9.43 -2.52
N LEU A 525 -24.57 8.33 -3.01
CA LEU A 525 -23.41 7.75 -2.33
C LEU A 525 -22.32 8.81 -2.20
N ALA A 526 -21.65 8.83 -1.05
CA ALA A 526 -20.74 9.91 -0.71
C ALA A 526 -19.62 10.07 -1.75
N THR A 527 -19.51 11.28 -2.29
CA THR A 527 -18.32 11.74 -3.03
C THR A 527 -17.31 12.32 -2.04
N ILE A 528 -16.03 12.34 -2.42
CA ILE A 528 -14.95 12.87 -1.58
C ILE A 528 -14.14 13.83 -2.45
N GLU A 529 -14.19 15.11 -2.11
CA GLU A 529 -13.63 16.23 -2.87
C GLU A 529 -12.22 16.58 -2.40
N ASP A 530 -11.93 16.42 -1.10
CA ASP A 530 -10.64 16.77 -0.52
C ASP A 530 -10.25 15.91 0.69
N ARG A 531 -9.03 16.14 1.19
CA ARG A 531 -8.47 15.42 2.34
C ARG A 531 -9.17 15.69 3.68
N TYR A 532 -9.80 16.85 3.86
CA TYR A 532 -10.49 17.19 5.11
C TYR A 532 -11.84 16.48 5.17
N GLU A 533 -12.54 16.38 4.04
CA GLU A 533 -13.72 15.54 3.89
C GLU A 533 -13.38 14.06 4.09
N GLN A 534 -12.27 13.58 3.49
CA GLN A 534 -11.76 12.23 3.72
C GLN A 534 -11.48 11.98 5.21
N ALA A 535 -10.80 12.92 5.90
CA ALA A 535 -10.52 12.81 7.32
C ALA A 535 -11.82 12.79 8.15
N TYR A 536 -12.79 13.63 7.82
CA TYR A 536 -14.10 13.61 8.46
C TYR A 536 -14.76 12.24 8.33
N LEU A 537 -14.87 11.70 7.11
CA LEU A 537 -15.47 10.38 6.88
C LEU A 537 -14.69 9.25 7.57
N THR A 538 -13.35 9.34 7.61
CA THR A 538 -12.49 8.40 8.36
C THR A 538 -12.83 8.41 9.84
N SER A 539 -12.97 9.59 10.44
CA SER A 539 -13.35 9.72 11.85
C SER A 539 -14.79 9.29 12.14
N LEU A 540 -15.69 9.40 11.15
CA LEU A 540 -17.11 9.07 11.26
C LEU A 540 -17.37 7.55 11.26
N VAL A 541 -16.57 6.77 10.53
CA VAL A 541 -16.78 5.30 10.41
C VAL A 541 -15.63 4.45 10.94
N GLY A 542 -14.43 4.98 11.08
CA GLY A 542 -13.21 4.16 11.27
C GLY A 542 -13.15 3.41 12.60
N LEU A 543 -13.84 3.91 13.64
CA LEU A 543 -13.95 3.23 14.95
C LEU A 543 -15.04 2.14 15.01
N LYS A 544 -15.78 1.95 13.90
CA LYS A 544 -16.80 0.91 13.80
C LYS A 544 -16.15 -0.43 13.47
N THR A 545 -16.79 -1.52 13.88
CA THR A 545 -16.26 -2.89 13.69
C THR A 545 -16.41 -3.38 12.25
N GLU A 546 -17.22 -2.70 11.43
CA GLU A 546 -17.41 -3.07 10.03
C GLU A 546 -16.19 -2.76 9.19
N ARG A 547 -15.78 -3.71 8.34
CA ARG A 547 -14.57 -3.61 7.53
C ARG A 547 -14.65 -2.60 6.38
N TYR A 548 -15.85 -2.41 5.81
CA TYR A 548 -16.06 -1.66 4.57
C TYR A 548 -17.30 -0.78 4.62
N PHE A 549 -17.18 0.40 4.02
CA PHE A 549 -18.28 1.31 3.73
C PHE A 549 -18.26 1.73 2.26
N TRP A 550 -19.34 1.50 1.51
CA TRP A 550 -19.47 1.97 0.13
C TRP A 550 -19.41 3.49 0.03
N ILE A 551 -18.64 3.97 -0.94
CA ILE A 551 -18.61 5.37 -1.40
C ILE A 551 -19.00 5.41 -2.87
N GLY A 552 -19.29 6.58 -3.44
CA GLY A 552 -19.90 6.70 -4.77
C GLY A 552 -18.99 6.44 -5.97
N LEU A 553 -17.79 5.87 -5.80
CA LEU A 553 -16.78 5.73 -6.86
C LEU A 553 -16.82 4.31 -7.46
N SER A 554 -16.75 4.21 -8.79
CA SER A 554 -16.64 2.92 -9.50
C SER A 554 -16.06 3.09 -10.92
N ASP A 555 -15.51 2.03 -11.49
CA ASP A 555 -15.06 1.98 -12.89
C ASP A 555 -15.91 1.03 -13.75
N VAL A 556 -17.12 0.69 -13.28
CA VAL A 556 -18.01 -0.28 -13.95
C VAL A 556 -18.53 0.26 -15.30
N GLU A 557 -18.76 1.57 -15.40
CA GLU A 557 -19.24 2.20 -16.64
C GLU A 557 -18.18 2.22 -17.74
N GLU A 558 -16.95 2.56 -17.36
CA GLU A 558 -15.78 2.61 -18.25
C GLU A 558 -14.61 1.99 -17.53
N LYS A 559 -14.35 0.70 -17.81
CA LYS A 559 -13.28 -0.06 -17.16
C LYS A 559 -11.96 0.69 -17.21
N GLY A 560 -11.33 0.87 -16.05
CA GLY A 560 -10.08 1.60 -15.92
C GLY A 560 -10.22 3.09 -15.65
N THR A 561 -11.43 3.67 -15.74
CA THR A 561 -11.72 5.09 -15.47
C THR A 561 -12.76 5.20 -14.36
N PHE A 562 -12.34 5.65 -13.18
CA PHE A 562 -13.22 5.78 -12.01
C PHE A 562 -14.08 7.06 -12.10
N LYS A 563 -15.39 6.92 -11.89
CA LYS A 563 -16.37 8.02 -11.91
C LYS A 563 -17.27 7.97 -10.68
N TRP A 564 -17.67 9.16 -10.20
CA TRP A 564 -18.63 9.30 -9.12
C TRP A 564 -20.06 9.06 -9.63
N THR A 565 -20.91 8.43 -8.83
CA THR A 565 -22.31 8.11 -9.17
C THR A 565 -23.20 9.34 -9.43
N ASN A 566 -22.78 10.52 -8.99
CA ASN A 566 -23.50 11.78 -9.22
C ASN A 566 -22.99 12.55 -10.46
N GLY A 567 -21.95 12.04 -11.15
CA GLY A 567 -21.36 12.68 -12.33
C GLY A 567 -20.34 13.78 -12.06
N GLU A 568 -19.98 14.03 -10.79
CA GLU A 568 -18.90 14.97 -10.46
C GLU A 568 -17.53 14.47 -10.94
N SER A 569 -16.61 15.41 -11.20
CA SER A 569 -15.21 15.08 -11.50
C SER A 569 -14.50 14.50 -10.27
N VAL A 570 -13.66 13.49 -10.48
CA VAL A 570 -12.78 12.97 -9.42
C VAL A 570 -11.65 13.99 -9.18
N LEU A 571 -11.68 14.68 -8.04
CA LEU A 571 -10.67 15.67 -7.65
C LEU A 571 -9.67 15.14 -6.61
N PHE A 572 -10.01 14.03 -5.96
CA PHE A 572 -9.24 13.44 -4.87
C PHE A 572 -9.33 11.91 -4.90
N THR A 573 -8.23 11.24 -4.54
CA THR A 573 -8.16 9.78 -4.38
C THR A 573 -7.36 9.37 -3.15
N HIS A 574 -7.78 8.31 -2.46
CA HIS A 574 -7.10 7.78 -1.28
C HIS A 574 -6.99 6.26 -1.29
N TRP A 575 -6.36 5.73 -2.34
CA TRP A 575 -6.22 4.29 -2.58
C TRP A 575 -5.41 3.57 -1.51
N ASN A 576 -5.85 2.36 -1.16
CA ASN A 576 -5.08 1.41 -0.36
C ASN A 576 -3.96 0.77 -1.20
N SER A 577 -3.03 0.06 -0.55
CA SER A 577 -1.98 -0.69 -1.24
C SER A 577 -2.55 -1.64 -2.30
N GLU A 578 -1.87 -1.70 -3.45
CA GLU A 578 -2.24 -2.50 -4.64
C GLU A 578 -3.56 -2.08 -5.34
N MET A 579 -4.17 -0.96 -4.92
CA MET A 579 -5.39 -0.39 -5.52
C MET A 579 -5.05 0.78 -6.46
N PRO A 580 -5.88 1.08 -7.48
CA PRO A 580 -7.16 0.42 -7.85
C PRO A 580 -7.02 -0.96 -8.53
N GLY A 581 -5.80 -1.48 -8.69
CA GLY A 581 -5.57 -2.81 -9.25
C GLY A 581 -5.96 -2.93 -10.73
N ARG A 582 -6.16 -4.15 -11.24
CA ARG A 582 -6.58 -4.41 -12.64
C ARG A 582 -8.04 -4.82 -12.79
N LYS A 583 -8.69 -5.17 -11.67
CA LYS A 583 -10.04 -5.72 -11.67
C LYS A 583 -11.04 -4.59 -11.54
N PRO A 584 -12.04 -4.50 -12.44
CA PRO A 584 -13.09 -3.50 -12.30
C PRO A 584 -13.94 -3.80 -11.06
N GLY A 585 -14.54 -2.77 -10.49
CA GLY A 585 -15.39 -2.91 -9.33
C GLY A 585 -15.92 -1.59 -8.78
N CYS A 586 -16.41 -1.69 -7.56
CA CYS A 586 -16.97 -0.60 -6.80
C CYS A 586 -16.05 -0.30 -5.62
N VAL A 587 -15.97 0.97 -5.24
CA VAL A 587 -15.00 1.41 -4.24
C VAL A 587 -15.63 1.45 -2.86
N ALA A 588 -14.93 0.86 -1.89
CA ALA A 588 -15.31 0.91 -0.49
C ALA A 588 -14.16 1.44 0.37
N MET A 589 -14.50 2.27 1.34
CA MET A 589 -13.58 2.80 2.34
C MET A 589 -13.38 1.80 3.47
N ARG A 590 -12.13 1.60 3.90
CA ARG A 590 -11.74 0.70 4.99
C ARG A 590 -11.80 1.37 6.36
N THR A 591 -11.83 0.53 7.39
CA THR A 591 -11.76 0.89 8.82
C THR A 591 -10.54 0.25 9.51
N GLY A 592 -10.29 0.63 10.77
CA GLY A 592 -9.20 0.11 11.58
C GLY A 592 -7.83 0.64 11.14
N ILE A 593 -6.81 -0.22 11.09
CA ILE A 593 -5.42 0.21 10.77
C ILE A 593 -5.32 0.83 9.36
N ALA A 594 -6.18 0.41 8.43
CA ALA A 594 -6.30 0.98 7.08
C ALA A 594 -7.42 2.02 6.98
N GLY A 595 -7.83 2.62 8.11
CA GLY A 595 -8.94 3.54 8.22
C GLY A 595 -8.86 4.67 7.19
N GLY A 596 -9.91 4.80 6.38
CA GLY A 596 -10.00 5.84 5.35
C GLY A 596 -9.39 5.47 3.98
N LEU A 597 -8.62 4.39 3.86
CA LEU A 597 -8.08 3.95 2.57
C LEU A 597 -9.13 3.22 1.72
N TRP A 598 -9.00 3.31 0.40
CA TRP A 598 -9.99 2.83 -0.56
C TRP A 598 -9.57 1.52 -1.21
N ASP A 599 -10.45 0.51 -1.15
CA ASP A 599 -10.32 -0.75 -1.88
C ASP A 599 -11.32 -0.81 -3.04
N VAL A 600 -10.89 -1.38 -4.17
CA VAL A 600 -11.79 -1.82 -5.24
C VAL A 600 -12.24 -3.24 -4.92
N ILE A 601 -13.54 -3.42 -4.70
CA ILE A 601 -14.16 -4.73 -4.39
C ILE A 601 -15.31 -5.03 -5.34
N LYS A 602 -15.75 -6.29 -5.40
CA LYS A 602 -16.88 -6.69 -6.25
C LYS A 602 -18.16 -5.97 -5.81
N CYS A 603 -18.90 -5.40 -6.75
CA CYS A 603 -20.08 -4.58 -6.46
C CYS A 603 -21.22 -5.36 -5.78
N GLU A 604 -21.21 -6.70 -5.89
CA GLU A 604 -22.16 -7.63 -5.27
C GLU A 604 -21.86 -7.92 -3.80
N GLU A 605 -20.66 -7.57 -3.32
CA GLU A 605 -20.32 -7.66 -1.90
C GLU A 605 -21.31 -6.85 -1.06
N LYS A 606 -21.53 -7.26 0.18
CA LYS A 606 -22.43 -6.56 1.08
C LYS A 606 -21.62 -5.75 2.08
N ALA A 607 -21.79 -4.43 2.03
CA ALA A 607 -21.17 -3.50 2.96
C ALA A 607 -22.22 -2.47 3.43
N LYS A 608 -21.91 -1.80 4.53
CA LYS A 608 -22.60 -0.56 4.90
C LYS A 608 -22.21 0.54 3.91
N PHE A 609 -22.83 1.71 3.97
CA PHE A 609 -22.62 2.75 2.97
C PHE A 609 -22.75 4.16 3.55
N LEU A 610 -22.16 5.12 2.84
CA LEU A 610 -22.22 6.53 3.19
C LEU A 610 -23.04 7.28 2.13
N CYS A 611 -24.01 8.08 2.58
CA CYS A 611 -24.72 9.02 1.72
C CYS A 611 -24.27 10.45 1.99
N LYS A 612 -24.28 11.29 0.96
CA LYS A 612 -23.97 12.73 1.01
C LYS A 612 -25.09 13.53 0.33
N VAL A 613 -25.49 14.63 0.95
CA VAL A 613 -26.46 15.59 0.42
C VAL A 613 -26.09 17.00 0.86
N TRP A 614 -26.50 18.01 0.08
CA TRP A 614 -26.33 19.41 0.47
C TRP A 614 -27.16 19.74 1.72
N ALA A 615 -26.59 20.52 2.62
CA ALA A 615 -27.33 21.07 3.76
C ALA A 615 -28.32 22.15 3.29
N GLU A 616 -29.50 22.19 3.88
CA GLU A 616 -30.52 23.18 3.57
C GLU A 616 -30.05 24.61 3.90
N GLY A 617 -30.30 25.56 2.99
CA GLY A 617 -29.98 26.97 3.19
C GLY A 617 -28.55 27.39 2.85
N VAL A 618 -27.71 26.48 2.33
CA VAL A 618 -26.37 26.81 1.82
C VAL A 618 -26.45 27.26 0.36
N THR A 619 -25.88 28.41 0.04
CA THR A 619 -25.70 28.87 -1.35
C THR A 619 -24.35 28.40 -1.88
N LEU A 620 -24.32 27.89 -3.13
CA LEU A 620 -23.07 27.55 -3.81
C LEU A 620 -22.07 28.72 -3.73
N PRO A 621 -20.80 28.48 -3.39
CA PRO A 621 -19.78 29.48 -3.61
C PRO A 621 -19.79 29.89 -5.11
N PRO A 622 -19.62 31.18 -5.43
CA PRO A 622 -19.62 31.63 -6.81
C PRO A 622 -18.58 30.84 -7.60
N VAL A 623 -18.96 30.38 -8.80
CA VAL A 623 -18.04 29.73 -9.73
C VAL A 623 -16.78 30.61 -9.84
N PRO A 624 -15.58 30.05 -9.64
CA PRO A 624 -14.34 30.82 -9.72
C PRO A 624 -14.34 31.65 -10.99
N THR A 625 -14.04 32.95 -10.86
CA THR A 625 -13.95 33.84 -12.01
C THR A 625 -12.89 33.28 -12.94
N THR A 626 -13.27 32.92 -14.16
CA THR A 626 -12.34 32.34 -15.13
C THR A 626 -11.27 33.38 -15.44
N THR A 627 -10.08 33.14 -14.91
CA THR A 627 -8.86 33.81 -15.39
C THR A 627 -8.67 33.44 -16.86
N PRO A 628 -8.15 34.35 -17.69
CA PRO A 628 -7.88 34.06 -19.09
C PRO A 628 -6.99 32.83 -19.22
N VAL A 629 -7.30 31.96 -20.18
CA VAL A 629 -6.58 30.69 -20.42
C VAL A 629 -5.08 30.96 -20.42
N PRO A 630 -4.32 30.47 -19.43
CA PRO A 630 -2.90 30.73 -19.36
C PRO A 630 -2.20 30.14 -20.59
N ARG A 631 -1.34 30.92 -21.23
CA ARG A 631 -0.51 30.44 -22.34
C ARG A 631 0.76 29.81 -21.77
N CYS A 632 1.15 28.67 -22.34
CA CYS A 632 2.39 28.01 -21.94
C CYS A 632 3.62 28.87 -22.22
N PRO A 633 4.64 28.84 -21.35
CA PRO A 633 5.93 29.46 -21.61
C PRO A 633 6.56 28.90 -22.90
N GLU A 634 7.51 29.64 -23.48
CA GLU A 634 8.18 29.22 -24.71
C GLU A 634 8.89 27.86 -24.55
N GLY A 635 8.67 26.96 -25.51
CA GLY A 635 9.21 25.59 -25.50
C GLY A 635 8.50 24.62 -24.55
N TRP A 636 7.27 24.93 -24.13
CA TRP A 636 6.35 24.01 -23.47
C TRP A 636 5.14 23.72 -24.38
N ASP A 637 4.71 22.47 -24.42
CA ASP A 637 3.63 22.00 -25.29
C ASP A 637 2.31 21.86 -24.52
N SER A 638 1.19 22.20 -25.17
CA SER A 638 -0.18 22.03 -24.66
C SER A 638 -1.20 21.97 -25.80
N ASN A 639 -2.49 21.79 -25.49
CA ASN A 639 -3.59 21.85 -26.44
C ASN A 639 -4.78 22.64 -25.86
N ASN A 640 -5.80 22.94 -26.68
CA ASN A 640 -6.97 23.73 -26.24
C ASN A 640 -7.95 22.98 -25.32
N ARG A 641 -7.67 21.71 -25.01
CA ARG A 641 -8.52 20.82 -24.20
C ARG A 641 -7.94 20.55 -22.81
N ILE A 642 -6.69 20.95 -22.55
CA ILE A 642 -6.01 20.76 -21.27
C ILE A 642 -5.56 22.11 -20.71
N ASN A 643 -5.46 22.19 -19.39
CA ASN A 643 -5.00 23.40 -18.68
C ASN A 643 -3.54 23.29 -18.21
N PHE A 644 -2.80 22.28 -18.67
CA PHE A 644 -1.42 22.00 -18.30
C PHE A 644 -0.47 22.15 -19.47
N CYS A 645 0.80 22.43 -19.16
CA CYS A 645 1.89 22.56 -20.11
C CYS A 645 2.92 21.47 -19.82
N PHE A 646 3.41 20.79 -20.85
CA PHE A 646 4.38 19.70 -20.71
C PHE A 646 5.68 20.03 -21.43
N LYS A 647 6.81 19.58 -20.87
CA LYS A 647 8.13 19.71 -21.48
C LYS A 647 9.02 18.50 -21.18
N PRO A 648 9.45 17.74 -22.19
CA PRO A 648 10.38 16.65 -22.00
C PRO A 648 11.80 17.19 -21.81
N PHE A 649 12.49 16.70 -20.78
CA PHE A 649 13.90 16.98 -20.55
C PHE A 649 14.73 15.72 -20.85
N SER A 650 15.67 15.83 -21.80
CA SER A 650 16.66 14.80 -22.08
C SER A 650 18.05 15.41 -22.04
N ARG A 651 18.92 14.94 -21.14
CA ARG A 651 20.35 15.24 -21.11
C ARG A 651 21.09 13.91 -21.15
N GLY A 652 22.06 13.76 -22.06
CA GLY A 652 22.77 12.52 -22.42
C GLY A 652 23.17 11.58 -21.26
N GLU A 653 24.46 11.49 -20.91
CA GLU A 653 24.98 10.42 -20.04
C GLU A 653 24.65 10.56 -18.55
N GLN A 654 24.19 11.73 -18.08
CA GLN A 654 23.83 11.97 -16.67
C GLN A 654 22.32 11.92 -16.45
N LYS A 655 21.78 10.70 -16.34
CA LYS A 655 20.38 10.47 -15.94
C LYS A 655 20.20 10.74 -14.46
N LYS A 656 19.09 11.37 -14.10
CA LYS A 656 18.67 11.61 -12.72
C LYS A 656 17.78 10.47 -12.22
N THR A 657 17.82 10.20 -10.92
CA THR A 657 16.81 9.38 -10.24
C THR A 657 15.44 10.05 -10.29
N TRP A 658 14.38 9.30 -9.97
CA TRP A 658 13.02 9.85 -9.91
C TRP A 658 12.94 11.09 -8.99
N LEU A 659 13.55 11.00 -7.80
CA LEU A 659 13.54 12.07 -6.79
C LEU A 659 14.29 13.32 -7.28
N GLU A 660 15.51 13.14 -7.80
CA GLU A 660 16.28 14.26 -8.34
C GLU A 660 15.59 14.93 -9.53
N SER A 661 14.82 14.16 -10.31
CA SER A 661 14.01 14.67 -11.42
C SER A 661 12.82 15.48 -10.89
N GLN A 662 12.15 15.00 -9.84
CA GLN A 662 11.06 15.72 -9.18
C GLN A 662 11.54 17.04 -8.56
N GLU A 663 12.64 17.02 -7.80
CA GLU A 663 13.23 18.22 -7.21
C GLU A 663 13.65 19.23 -8.29
N PHE A 664 14.19 18.75 -9.41
CA PHE A 664 14.48 19.61 -10.56
C PHE A 664 13.20 20.24 -11.15
N CYS A 665 12.14 19.45 -11.37
CA CYS A 665 10.87 19.98 -11.88
C CYS A 665 10.25 21.01 -10.93
N ARG A 666 10.32 20.77 -9.61
CA ARG A 666 9.86 21.73 -8.58
C ARG A 666 10.69 23.00 -8.55
N ALA A 667 12.00 22.90 -8.72
CA ALA A 667 12.89 24.06 -8.78
C ALA A 667 12.58 24.99 -9.96
N ILE A 668 12.00 24.49 -11.05
CA ILE A 668 11.59 25.29 -12.21
C ILE A 668 10.10 25.69 -12.17
N GLY A 669 9.41 25.47 -11.05
CA GLY A 669 8.01 25.87 -10.85
C GLY A 669 6.95 24.90 -11.39
N GLY A 670 7.33 23.66 -11.70
CA GLY A 670 6.40 22.58 -12.08
C GLY A 670 6.51 21.36 -11.15
N ASP A 671 6.09 20.20 -11.64
CA ASP A 671 6.34 18.88 -11.03
C ASP A 671 6.54 17.85 -12.17
N LEU A 672 6.83 16.60 -11.85
CA LEU A 672 6.80 15.51 -12.83
C LEU A 672 5.38 15.36 -13.40
N ALA A 673 5.28 14.96 -14.68
CA ALA A 673 4.00 14.88 -15.37
C ALA A 673 3.04 13.88 -14.71
N SER A 674 1.84 14.36 -14.38
CA SER A 674 0.65 13.54 -14.08
C SER A 674 -0.19 13.37 -15.34
N ILE A 675 -0.86 12.21 -15.46
CA ILE A 675 -1.75 11.88 -16.59
C ILE A 675 -3.10 11.47 -16.01
N ASN A 676 -4.11 12.28 -16.24
CA ASN A 676 -5.47 12.08 -15.73
C ASN A 676 -6.48 11.97 -16.88
N GLY A 677 -5.99 11.69 -18.09
CA GLY A 677 -6.83 11.44 -19.26
C GLY A 677 -6.06 11.26 -20.56
N LYS A 678 -6.78 10.76 -21.57
CA LYS A 678 -6.24 10.45 -22.91
C LYS A 678 -5.69 11.68 -23.64
N GLU A 679 -6.26 12.86 -23.42
CA GLU A 679 -5.82 14.11 -24.05
C GLU A 679 -4.44 14.57 -23.55
N GLU A 680 -4.17 14.46 -22.25
CA GLU A 680 -2.87 14.77 -21.66
C GLU A 680 -1.80 13.79 -22.15
N GLN A 681 -2.12 12.49 -22.16
CA GLN A 681 -1.25 11.44 -22.71
C GLN A 681 -0.87 11.74 -24.16
N TYR A 682 -1.83 12.16 -24.99
CA TYR A 682 -1.57 12.52 -26.38
C TYR A 682 -0.64 13.72 -26.52
N VAL A 683 -0.82 14.77 -25.71
CA VAL A 683 0.07 15.96 -25.72
C VAL A 683 1.49 15.59 -25.32
N ILE A 684 1.66 14.81 -24.26
CA ILE A 684 2.97 14.35 -23.79
C ILE A 684 3.66 13.52 -24.88
N TRP A 685 2.94 12.54 -25.46
CA TRP A 685 3.46 11.71 -26.54
C TRP A 685 3.90 12.54 -27.74
N ARG A 686 3.07 13.51 -28.16
CA ARG A 686 3.38 14.42 -29.27
C ARG A 686 4.61 15.29 -28.97
N SER A 687 4.75 15.77 -27.73
CA SER A 687 5.90 16.57 -27.31
C SER A 687 7.21 15.75 -27.37
N ILE A 688 7.19 14.51 -26.85
CA ILE A 688 8.32 13.57 -26.91
C ILE A 688 8.70 13.28 -28.38
N ALA A 689 7.69 13.04 -29.21
CA ALA A 689 7.83 12.76 -30.62
C ALA A 689 8.47 13.91 -31.41
N ASN A 690 7.98 15.14 -31.21
CA ASN A 690 8.49 16.34 -31.88
C ASN A 690 9.96 16.65 -31.51
N ASN A 691 10.38 16.28 -30.31
CA ASN A 691 11.76 16.45 -29.86
C ASN A 691 12.69 15.28 -30.25
N GLY A 692 12.19 14.27 -30.98
CA GLY A 692 12.99 13.15 -31.47
C GLY A 692 13.34 12.08 -30.43
N TYR A 693 12.62 12.01 -29.31
CA TYR A 693 12.95 11.14 -28.18
C TYR A 693 12.21 9.79 -28.14
N TYR A 694 11.78 9.26 -29.29
CA TYR A 694 10.92 8.07 -29.41
C TYR A 694 11.41 6.77 -28.72
N HIS A 695 12.72 6.66 -28.44
CA HIS A 695 13.32 5.47 -27.83
C HIS A 695 13.80 5.69 -26.38
N GLN A 696 13.48 6.84 -25.78
CA GLN A 696 13.90 7.18 -24.43
C GLN A 696 12.79 6.90 -23.40
N HIS A 697 13.22 6.52 -22.19
CA HIS A 697 12.32 6.38 -21.05
C HIS A 697 12.33 7.67 -20.25
N PHE A 698 11.15 8.13 -19.84
CA PHE A 698 10.96 9.34 -19.05
C PHE A 698 10.39 9.02 -17.68
N TRP A 699 10.80 9.78 -16.66
CA TRP A 699 10.15 9.73 -15.37
C TRP A 699 8.79 10.43 -15.44
N MET A 700 7.80 9.83 -14.79
CA MET A 700 6.47 10.40 -14.59
C MET A 700 6.23 10.62 -13.10
N GLY A 701 5.28 11.47 -12.75
CA GLY A 701 4.98 11.82 -11.35
C GLY A 701 4.34 10.70 -10.55
N LEU A 702 3.98 9.57 -11.18
CA LEU A 702 3.34 8.44 -10.51
C LEU A 702 4.37 7.75 -9.64
N TYR A 703 4.09 7.63 -8.36
CA TYR A 703 4.94 6.90 -7.43
C TYR A 703 4.13 5.96 -6.55
N TYR A 704 4.77 4.84 -6.22
CA TYR A 704 4.29 3.80 -5.31
C TYR A 704 5.47 3.44 -4.42
N LEU A 705 5.82 4.36 -3.53
CA LEU A 705 6.95 4.15 -2.62
C LEU A 705 6.48 3.78 -1.21
N ASN A 706 5.40 4.39 -0.71
CA ASN A 706 4.81 3.92 0.54
C ASN A 706 4.08 2.61 0.27
N PRO A 707 4.56 1.46 0.75
CA PRO A 707 3.98 0.18 0.35
C PRO A 707 2.78 -0.20 1.24
N ASP A 708 2.33 0.72 2.10
CA ASP A 708 1.10 0.63 2.87
C ASP A 708 -0.02 1.53 2.26
N ASP A 709 0.31 2.40 1.29
CA ASP A 709 -0.63 3.24 0.53
C ASP A 709 -0.67 2.82 -0.96
N GLY A 710 -1.67 3.29 -1.70
CA GLY A 710 -1.79 3.08 -3.15
C GLY A 710 -0.92 4.03 -3.99
N PHE A 711 -1.10 3.97 -5.32
CA PHE A 711 -0.44 4.91 -6.24
C PHE A 711 -0.93 6.34 -6.01
N VAL A 712 0.00 7.30 -6.06
CA VAL A 712 -0.30 8.74 -5.94
C VAL A 712 0.53 9.52 -6.96
N TRP A 713 0.00 10.64 -7.46
CA TRP A 713 0.77 11.60 -8.25
C TRP A 713 1.58 12.55 -7.37
N SER A 714 2.79 12.88 -7.82
CA SER A 714 3.71 13.77 -7.11
C SER A 714 3.20 15.20 -6.91
N ASP A 715 2.30 15.66 -7.77
CA ASP A 715 1.65 16.97 -7.74
C ASP A 715 0.37 16.98 -6.88
N GLY A 716 -0.08 15.82 -6.38
CA GLY A 716 -1.31 15.65 -5.62
C GLY A 716 -2.59 15.48 -6.46
N SER A 717 -2.46 15.38 -7.78
CA SER A 717 -3.55 15.01 -8.67
C SER A 717 -4.13 13.63 -8.32
N PRO A 718 -5.43 13.38 -8.55
CA PRO A 718 -6.04 12.09 -8.28
C PRO A 718 -5.59 11.01 -9.27
N VAL A 719 -5.44 9.76 -8.81
CA VAL A 719 -5.20 8.61 -9.68
C VAL A 719 -6.54 7.98 -10.06
N SER A 720 -7.22 8.57 -11.05
CA SER A 720 -8.57 8.16 -11.49
C SER A 720 -8.57 7.27 -12.74
N ASP A 721 -7.47 7.24 -13.50
CA ASP A 721 -7.31 6.43 -14.70
C ASP A 721 -6.18 5.40 -14.55
N LEU A 722 -6.46 4.15 -14.89
CA LEU A 722 -5.47 3.10 -15.02
C LEU A 722 -4.68 3.29 -16.32
N ILE A 723 -3.54 3.99 -16.21
CA ILE A 723 -2.62 4.27 -17.33
C ILE A 723 -1.93 3.01 -17.88
N PHE A 724 -2.09 1.87 -17.22
CA PHE A 724 -1.37 0.64 -17.52
C PHE A 724 -2.03 -0.23 -18.62
N HIS A 725 -2.81 0.35 -19.51
CA HIS A 725 -3.44 -0.36 -20.63
C HIS A 725 -2.73 -0.14 -21.96
#